data_AF-I1A4E5-F1
#
_entry.id   AF-I1A4E5-F1
#
_cell.length_a   1.000
_cell.length_b   1.000
_cell.length_c   1.000
_cell.angle_alpha   90.00
_cell.angle_beta   90.00
_cell.angle_gamma   90.00
#
_symmetry.space_group_name_H-M   'P 1'
#
loop_
_entity.id
_entity.type
_entity.pdbx_description
1 polymer ?
#
loop_
_entity_poly.entity_id
_entity_poly.type
_entity_poly.pdbx_seq_one_letter_code
_entity_poly.pdbx_strand_id
1 'polypeptide(L)'
;MLNRKKKIMLITSTIGITTAISASTVIHMNSANTKGFKFKISPGTTRNFIADSVDLTKTEPAATDINVPILKNPPIVKPIIQKDPLKTEIIPKIDDKKKEIKNPILPKSTNSPKSDILPKKDEKPSQPTLEITDPTLKPKPAPTETRVIIKDNIKYFVEVTPLPPRVNKKSDIEKGIVNRKNYRAEFTPDVHKISGALTPENLAASVANAQANGKVQDLTFGATSSYRPILEDPNRDLARKQNYLDNVGSADEQMAGLWARYFQLLKDKETIYKYVDDIARSHFEEWWNSKETISWDQSNGRQTVPLGHFLLIMHIDHTKITKLSKQVLDELAQGNVIPKDGGNLSVNENGEWVSHTFKPPYNAVLARTKNENQHFRVLGNNKDDFRTPNQIEKGKYTNWNDVDKTNYYASIGINEISGGGISVTEYTRKEKIEGENREKATVVTIDVSVPNAYRHAKSIMEKFISKGIEITGYRIKGIGLSGDQNMDDILAALPQELPLLELFFESRNTSALRKIHNKKIDELGLYTNNKVNSLADDWSFNPWALNNVAWLNMNDYNVSFSYSPRDTIYTVITFDNLAFDPEDLGPNGSLDKINDGLRMAYWSRNNERIFQGGWGSGNKPDRHAASNSYTMGLDLSRIPSIKSLRGLIFTNEDNPSEKRMLNKIKLFNNSDTFQIATTEMNEAQFDEILIKQTSMPRSKIMFSNGSATQKIKIIPTSNDNTLSSSGLRNLSVLMQFSDGNFSKSSTEIIVPEGSHSLLNTLRNSGFNARFESEDDLYEPY
;
A
#
# COMPACT_ATOMS: atom_id res chain seq x y z
N MET A 1 -26.57 -31.32 5.96
CA MET A 1 -26.35 -31.26 4.50
C MET A 1 -27.14 -30.09 3.92
N LEU A 2 -26.49 -29.06 3.36
CA LEU A 2 -27.18 -27.88 2.82
C LEU A 2 -27.66 -28.09 1.37
N ASN A 3 -28.87 -27.62 1.08
CA ASN A 3 -29.59 -27.78 -0.19
C ASN A 3 -28.97 -26.94 -1.34
N ARG A 4 -29.09 -27.43 -2.57
CA ARG A 4 -28.39 -27.02 -3.81
C ARG A 4 -28.51 -25.52 -4.14
N LYS A 5 -29.62 -24.88 -3.77
CA LYS A 5 -29.82 -23.41 -3.94
C LYS A 5 -28.97 -22.56 -2.97
N LYS A 6 -28.67 -23.06 -1.77
CA LYS A 6 -27.80 -22.37 -0.79
C LYS A 6 -26.31 -22.53 -1.10
N LYS A 7 -25.91 -23.58 -1.85
CA LYS A 7 -24.55 -23.74 -2.37
C LYS A 7 -24.22 -22.77 -3.51
N ILE A 8 -25.18 -22.46 -4.38
CA ILE A 8 -24.98 -21.52 -5.49
C ILE A 8 -24.88 -20.07 -4.99
N MET A 9 -25.63 -19.70 -3.95
CA MET A 9 -25.58 -18.35 -3.36
C MET A 9 -24.28 -18.05 -2.58
N LEU A 10 -23.63 -19.09 -2.04
CA LEU A 10 -22.31 -18.99 -1.40
C LEU A 10 -21.18 -18.82 -2.43
N ILE A 11 -21.38 -19.32 -3.65
CA ILE A 11 -20.41 -19.20 -4.76
C ILE A 11 -20.48 -17.80 -5.40
N THR A 12 -21.66 -17.19 -5.51
CA THR A 12 -21.78 -15.82 -6.05
C THR A 12 -21.30 -14.71 -5.11
N SER A 13 -21.15 -14.99 -3.81
CA SER A 13 -20.58 -14.05 -2.83
C SER A 13 -19.06 -14.19 -2.65
N THR A 14 -18.43 -15.20 -3.26
CA THR A 14 -16.97 -15.45 -3.20
C THR A 14 -16.21 -15.15 -4.51
N ILE A 15 -16.91 -14.80 -5.59
CA ILE A 15 -16.30 -14.53 -6.91
C ILE A 15 -15.64 -13.13 -7.00
N GLY A 16 -15.91 -12.22 -6.05
CA GLY A 16 -15.27 -10.88 -6.02
C GLY A 16 -13.84 -10.83 -5.46
N ILE A 17 -13.29 -11.93 -4.92
CA ILE A 17 -11.98 -11.91 -4.22
C ILE A 17 -11.05 -13.06 -4.66
N THR A 18 -11.52 -14.04 -5.45
CA THR A 18 -10.73 -15.26 -5.77
C THR A 18 -10.10 -15.32 -7.17
N THR A 19 -10.21 -14.27 -7.99
CA THR A 19 -9.55 -14.22 -9.32
C THR A 19 -8.09 -13.77 -9.28
N ALA A 20 -7.59 -13.20 -8.17
CA ALA A 20 -6.19 -12.76 -8.08
C ALA A 20 -5.19 -13.89 -7.78
N ILE A 21 -5.60 -14.95 -7.07
CA ILE A 21 -4.66 -15.99 -6.58
C ILE A 21 -4.58 -17.21 -7.54
N SER A 22 -5.64 -17.47 -8.29
CA SER A 22 -5.71 -18.62 -9.20
C SER A 22 -5.01 -18.38 -10.54
N ALA A 23 -4.94 -17.12 -11.00
CA ALA A 23 -4.31 -16.76 -12.27
C ALA A 23 -2.78 -16.79 -12.21
N SER A 24 -2.18 -16.51 -11.05
CA SER A 24 -0.72 -16.47 -10.84
C SER A 24 -0.04 -17.83 -11.08
N THR A 25 -0.67 -18.95 -10.72
CA THR A 25 -0.04 -20.28 -10.85
C THR A 25 -0.07 -20.79 -12.30
N VAL A 26 -1.10 -20.44 -13.07
CA VAL A 26 -1.23 -20.85 -14.48
C VAL A 26 -0.38 -19.96 -15.40
N ILE A 27 -0.23 -18.68 -15.10
CA ILE A 27 0.66 -17.75 -15.83
C ILE A 27 2.13 -18.08 -15.57
N HIS A 28 2.49 -18.58 -14.37
CA HIS A 28 3.86 -19.00 -14.08
C HIS A 28 4.30 -20.27 -14.84
N MET A 29 3.37 -21.14 -15.21
CA MET A 29 3.69 -22.34 -16.00
C MET A 29 3.84 -22.08 -17.51
N ASN A 30 3.19 -21.04 -18.05
CA ASN A 30 3.30 -20.68 -19.48
C ASN A 30 4.39 -19.64 -19.80
N SER A 31 4.85 -18.85 -18.82
CA SER A 31 5.91 -17.84 -19.03
C SER A 31 7.33 -18.41 -19.13
N ALA A 32 7.53 -19.69 -18.80
CA ALA A 32 8.81 -20.39 -19.00
C ALA A 32 9.11 -20.76 -20.47
N ASN A 33 8.16 -20.53 -21.40
CA ASN A 33 8.30 -20.87 -22.82
C ASN A 33 8.19 -19.65 -23.76
N THR A 34 8.70 -18.48 -23.37
CA THR A 34 8.87 -17.38 -24.32
C THR A 34 10.10 -17.63 -25.19
N LYS A 35 9.88 -17.96 -26.47
CA LYS A 35 10.94 -17.93 -27.48
C LYS A 35 11.58 -16.54 -27.48
N GLY A 36 12.90 -16.48 -27.36
CA GLY A 36 13.65 -15.23 -27.24
C GLY A 36 13.23 -14.18 -28.27
N PHE A 37 13.02 -12.96 -27.78
CA PHE A 37 12.70 -11.79 -28.59
C PHE A 37 13.79 -11.57 -29.64
N LYS A 38 13.46 -11.75 -30.93
CA LYS A 38 14.36 -11.44 -32.05
C LYS A 38 13.90 -10.13 -32.68
N PHE A 39 14.63 -9.06 -32.40
CA PHE A 39 14.43 -7.78 -33.09
C PHE A 39 14.91 -7.95 -34.54
N LYS A 40 14.00 -7.87 -35.52
CA LYS A 40 14.33 -7.82 -36.95
C LYS A 40 13.79 -6.53 -37.53
N ILE A 41 14.70 -5.66 -37.99
CA ILE A 41 14.32 -4.53 -38.84
C ILE A 41 14.03 -5.10 -40.24
N SER A 42 12.82 -4.87 -40.75
CA SER A 42 12.43 -5.31 -42.09
C SER A 42 13.21 -4.51 -43.14
N PRO A 43 13.85 -5.14 -44.16
CA PRO A 43 14.65 -4.44 -45.17
C PRO A 43 13.89 -3.40 -46.00
N GLY A 44 12.56 -3.37 -45.92
CA GLY A 44 11.68 -2.46 -46.66
C GLY A 44 11.23 -1.20 -45.90
N THR A 45 11.80 -0.90 -44.72
CA THR A 45 11.44 0.34 -44.00
C THR A 45 12.11 1.57 -44.63
N THR A 46 11.32 2.61 -44.87
CA THR A 46 11.77 3.87 -45.49
C THR A 46 12.83 4.58 -44.64
N ARG A 47 13.92 4.99 -45.29
CA ARG A 47 15.12 5.60 -44.70
C ARG A 47 14.84 7.01 -44.17
N ASN A 48 14.36 7.14 -42.94
CA ASN A 48 14.11 8.47 -42.36
C ASN A 48 15.18 8.94 -41.35
N PHE A 49 16.10 8.07 -40.88
CA PHE A 49 17.04 8.44 -39.80
C PHE A 49 18.41 7.70 -39.80
N ILE A 50 19.14 7.66 -40.92
CA ILE A 50 20.51 7.09 -40.91
C ILE A 50 21.45 7.94 -41.78
N ALA A 51 22.60 8.35 -41.22
CA ALA A 51 23.69 8.95 -41.98
C ALA A 51 24.37 7.87 -42.85
N ASP A 52 24.80 8.21 -44.08
CA ASP A 52 25.26 7.27 -45.12
C ASP A 52 26.44 6.34 -44.74
N SER A 53 27.03 6.50 -43.55
CA SER A 53 28.21 5.79 -43.08
C SER A 53 27.95 4.61 -42.12
N VAL A 54 26.69 4.17 -41.92
CA VAL A 54 26.38 3.08 -40.98
C VAL A 54 26.19 1.74 -41.70
N ASP A 55 27.09 0.80 -41.44
CA ASP A 55 27.03 -0.58 -41.95
C ASP A 55 26.05 -1.44 -41.13
N LEU A 56 24.83 -1.60 -41.66
CA LEU A 56 23.74 -2.36 -41.04
C LEU A 56 23.93 -3.89 -41.09
N THR A 57 24.99 -4.40 -41.72
CA THR A 57 25.32 -5.83 -41.64
C THR A 57 25.98 -6.21 -40.31
N LYS A 58 26.42 -5.21 -39.53
CA LYS A 58 27.09 -5.37 -38.24
C LYS A 58 26.19 -5.16 -37.02
N THR A 59 24.91 -4.84 -37.22
CA THR A 59 23.96 -4.63 -36.11
C THR A 59 23.62 -5.91 -35.34
N GLU A 60 23.60 -7.08 -36.00
CA GLU A 60 23.34 -8.36 -35.31
C GLU A 60 24.50 -8.77 -34.39
N PRO A 61 25.79 -8.75 -34.82
CA PRO A 61 26.93 -9.01 -33.94
C PRO A 61 27.05 -8.04 -32.76
N ALA A 62 26.71 -6.76 -32.96
CA ALA A 62 26.79 -5.72 -31.92
C ALA A 62 25.69 -5.82 -30.85
N ALA A 63 24.59 -6.52 -31.13
CA ALA A 63 23.47 -6.73 -30.21
C ALA A 63 23.62 -8.02 -29.36
N THR A 64 24.77 -8.71 -29.46
CA THR A 64 25.05 -9.95 -28.74
C THR A 64 26.39 -9.87 -27.99
N ASP A 65 26.48 -10.43 -26.79
CA ASP A 65 27.65 -10.38 -25.90
C ASP A 65 28.85 -11.23 -26.37
N ILE A 66 28.91 -11.61 -27.65
CA ILE A 66 29.92 -12.52 -28.22
C ILE A 66 31.35 -11.96 -28.12
N ASN A 67 31.51 -10.65 -27.91
CA ASN A 67 32.81 -9.97 -27.81
C ASN A 67 33.16 -9.43 -26.42
N VAL A 68 32.41 -9.78 -25.36
CA VAL A 68 32.73 -9.33 -23.99
C VAL A 68 33.75 -10.30 -23.35
N PRO A 69 34.97 -9.85 -23.01
CA PRO A 69 35.94 -10.72 -22.35
C PRO A 69 35.48 -11.11 -20.94
N ILE A 70 35.58 -12.41 -20.64
CA ILE A 70 35.21 -12.99 -19.34
C ILE A 70 36.11 -12.39 -18.24
N LEU A 71 35.49 -11.77 -17.23
CA LEU A 71 36.16 -11.28 -16.02
C LEU A 71 36.83 -12.45 -15.28
N LYS A 72 38.16 -12.42 -15.16
CA LYS A 72 38.90 -13.31 -14.25
C LYS A 72 38.55 -12.95 -12.80
N ASN A 73 38.21 -13.95 -12.00
CA ASN A 73 37.94 -13.78 -10.57
C ASN A 73 39.13 -13.07 -9.86
N PRO A 74 38.85 -12.11 -8.95
CA PRO A 74 39.91 -11.46 -8.19
C PRO A 74 40.62 -12.44 -7.24
N PRO A 75 41.92 -12.24 -6.96
CA PRO A 75 42.67 -13.11 -6.06
C PRO A 75 42.16 -13.01 -4.62
N ILE A 76 42.14 -14.16 -3.93
CA ILE A 76 41.77 -14.29 -2.52
C ILE A 76 42.75 -13.47 -1.67
N VAL A 77 42.23 -12.47 -0.97
CA VAL A 77 42.99 -11.69 0.03
C VAL A 77 43.08 -12.51 1.32
N LYS A 78 44.31 -12.76 1.80
CA LYS A 78 44.56 -13.43 3.09
C LYS A 78 44.06 -12.55 4.25
N PRO A 79 43.49 -13.13 5.32
CA PRO A 79 42.97 -12.39 6.46
C PRO A 79 44.08 -11.63 7.19
N ILE A 80 43.77 -10.39 7.58
CA ILE A 80 44.62 -9.52 8.38
C ILE A 80 44.61 -10.03 9.83
N ILE A 81 45.81 -10.25 10.37
CA ILE A 81 46.04 -10.63 11.78
C ILE A 81 45.61 -9.45 12.67
N GLN A 82 44.63 -9.70 13.54
CA GLN A 82 44.15 -8.80 14.58
C GLN A 82 45.27 -8.61 15.62
N LYS A 83 45.71 -7.36 15.86
CA LYS A 83 46.58 -7.01 16.99
C LYS A 83 45.71 -6.65 18.20
N ASP A 84 46.13 -7.14 19.36
CA ASP A 84 45.49 -6.97 20.67
C ASP A 84 45.22 -5.50 21.05
N PRO A 85 44.24 -5.24 21.94
CA PRO A 85 43.81 -3.90 22.29
C PRO A 85 44.81 -3.20 23.23
N LEU A 86 45.14 -1.95 22.91
CA LEU A 86 45.83 -1.03 23.80
C LEU A 86 44.91 -0.62 24.96
N LYS A 87 45.36 -0.93 26.18
CA LYS A 87 44.87 -0.38 27.46
C LYS A 87 44.82 1.15 27.37
N THR A 88 43.69 1.75 27.73
CA THR A 88 43.60 3.18 27.99
C THR A 88 43.37 3.40 29.48
N GLU A 89 44.19 4.30 30.03
CA GLU A 89 44.28 4.67 31.44
C GLU A 89 43.07 5.46 31.95
N ILE A 90 42.84 5.31 33.25
CA ILE A 90 41.83 5.99 34.07
C ILE A 90 42.42 7.32 34.56
N ILE A 91 41.74 8.45 34.34
CA ILE A 91 41.95 9.74 35.05
C ILE A 91 40.56 10.44 35.18
N PRO A 92 40.25 11.25 36.22
CA PRO A 92 39.25 10.91 37.24
C PRO A 92 38.05 11.87 37.27
N LYS A 93 37.11 11.55 38.16
CA LYS A 93 35.94 12.34 38.57
C LYS A 93 36.23 13.83 38.83
N ILE A 94 35.32 14.69 38.38
CA ILE A 94 35.07 16.01 38.96
C ILE A 94 33.58 16.08 39.32
N ASP A 95 33.31 16.32 40.59
CA ASP A 95 31.99 16.55 41.19
C ASP A 95 31.55 18.02 41.11
N ASP A 96 30.23 18.16 40.92
CA ASP A 96 29.30 19.19 41.41
C ASP A 96 29.53 20.70 41.21
N LYS A 97 28.52 21.35 40.59
CA LYS A 97 27.65 22.31 41.30
C LYS A 97 26.40 22.73 40.52
N LYS A 98 25.24 22.54 41.18
CA LYS A 98 23.94 23.23 40.97
C LYS A 98 24.12 24.77 40.86
N LYS A 99 23.33 25.43 39.99
CA LYS A 99 22.73 26.73 40.29
C LYS A 99 21.50 27.07 39.42
N GLU A 100 20.40 27.25 40.15
CA GLU A 100 19.15 27.99 39.99
C GLU A 100 18.71 28.72 38.70
N ILE A 101 17.39 28.61 38.56
CA ILE A 101 16.41 29.24 37.67
C ILE A 101 16.31 30.76 37.87
N LYS A 102 16.17 31.53 36.78
CA LYS A 102 15.43 32.82 36.76
C LYS A 102 14.64 32.99 35.46
N ASN A 103 13.32 33.14 35.60
CA ASN A 103 12.39 33.62 34.57
C ASN A 103 12.61 35.10 34.24
N PRO A 104 12.30 35.53 33.01
CA PRO A 104 11.92 36.93 32.74
C PRO A 104 10.50 37.05 32.15
N ILE A 105 9.58 37.47 33.03
CA ILE A 105 8.63 38.59 32.94
C ILE A 105 8.29 39.14 31.52
N LEU A 106 6.99 39.09 31.18
CA LEU A 106 6.30 39.88 30.14
C LEU A 106 6.23 41.37 30.48
N PRO A 107 6.26 42.27 29.48
CA PRO A 107 5.60 43.57 29.56
C PRO A 107 4.26 43.58 28.80
N LYS A 108 3.20 43.99 29.51
CA LYS A 108 1.95 44.52 28.95
C LYS A 108 2.20 45.93 28.41
N SER A 109 1.56 46.30 27.29
CA SER A 109 0.90 47.61 27.19
C SER A 109 -0.17 47.65 26.08
N THR A 110 -1.36 47.97 26.55
CA THR A 110 -2.56 48.55 25.93
C THR A 110 -2.31 49.75 24.99
N ASN A 111 -3.06 49.83 23.88
CA ASN A 111 -4.13 50.82 23.70
C ASN A 111 -4.88 50.64 22.35
N SER A 112 -6.19 50.52 22.42
CA SER A 112 -7.16 50.71 21.32
C SER A 112 -7.42 52.21 21.11
N PRO A 113 -7.95 52.64 19.96
CA PRO A 113 -9.40 52.94 19.92
C PRO A 113 -10.17 52.48 18.65
N LYS A 114 -11.46 52.25 18.92
CA LYS A 114 -12.70 52.12 18.09
C LYS A 114 -12.74 52.95 16.80
N SER A 115 -13.64 52.75 15.82
CA SER A 115 -14.55 51.70 15.34
C SER A 115 -15.14 52.25 14.01
N ASP A 116 -15.51 51.38 13.06
CA ASP A 116 -16.86 51.34 12.45
C ASP A 116 -16.90 50.74 11.03
N ILE A 117 -17.98 49.96 10.86
CA ILE A 117 -18.67 49.47 9.65
C ILE A 117 -18.25 48.09 9.08
N LEU A 118 -19.11 47.11 9.40
CA LEU A 118 -19.26 45.77 8.81
C LEU A 118 -19.47 45.81 7.29
N PRO A 119 -19.08 44.73 6.59
CA PRO A 119 -20.10 43.81 6.07
C PRO A 119 -19.86 42.33 6.41
N LYS A 120 -20.96 41.57 6.39
CA LYS A 120 -21.12 40.12 6.67
C LYS A 120 -19.91 39.26 6.30
N LYS A 121 -19.43 38.51 7.30
CA LYS A 121 -18.43 37.45 7.14
C LYS A 121 -19.17 36.13 6.96
N ASP A 122 -18.93 35.49 5.81
CA ASP A 122 -19.29 34.10 5.55
C ASP A 122 -18.72 33.21 6.66
N GLU A 123 -19.54 32.26 7.12
CA GLU A 123 -19.15 31.25 8.09
C GLU A 123 -17.96 30.46 7.56
N LYS A 124 -16.80 30.70 8.17
CA LYS A 124 -15.59 29.92 7.97
C LYS A 124 -15.83 28.52 8.55
N PRO A 125 -15.53 27.42 7.85
CA PRO A 125 -15.59 26.08 8.44
C PRO A 125 -14.66 26.04 9.67
N SER A 126 -15.20 25.76 10.85
CA SER A 126 -14.37 25.61 12.04
C SER A 126 -13.53 24.33 11.89
N GLN A 127 -12.22 24.43 12.04
CA GLN A 127 -11.41 23.27 12.36
C GLN A 127 -11.99 22.62 13.63
N PRO A 128 -12.22 21.30 13.67
CA PRO A 128 -12.81 20.66 14.83
C PRO A 128 -11.83 20.70 15.99
N THR A 129 -12.18 21.47 17.02
CA THR A 129 -11.59 21.38 18.36
C THR A 129 -11.82 19.97 18.91
N LEU A 130 -10.89 19.46 19.73
CA LEU A 130 -11.06 18.19 20.45
C LEU A 130 -12.26 18.29 21.39
N GLU A 131 -13.43 17.83 20.96
CA GLU A 131 -14.59 17.67 21.84
C GLU A 131 -14.42 16.41 22.69
N ILE A 132 -14.23 16.61 23.99
CA ILE A 132 -14.31 15.55 25.00
C ILE A 132 -15.78 15.41 25.36
N THR A 133 -16.47 14.43 24.80
CA THR A 133 -17.82 14.06 25.25
C THR A 133 -17.73 12.90 26.24
N ASP A 134 -18.39 13.07 27.39
CA ASP A 134 -18.63 12.01 28.37
C ASP A 134 -19.38 10.83 27.70
N PRO A 135 -18.90 9.58 27.80
CA PRO A 135 -19.50 8.42 27.13
C PRO A 135 -20.92 8.07 27.61
N THR A 136 -21.45 8.76 28.61
CA THR A 136 -22.79 8.52 29.18
C THR A 136 -23.94 9.24 28.46
N LEU A 137 -23.69 10.15 27.51
CA LEU A 137 -24.74 10.80 26.73
C LEU A 137 -25.00 10.03 25.43
N LYS A 138 -26.12 9.29 25.36
CA LYS A 138 -26.62 8.73 24.10
C LYS A 138 -26.74 9.86 23.07
N PRO A 139 -26.07 9.79 21.90
CA PRO A 139 -26.21 10.80 20.87
C PRO A 139 -27.68 10.88 20.44
N LYS A 140 -28.29 12.07 20.52
CA LYS A 140 -29.57 12.33 19.88
C LYS A 140 -29.42 12.01 18.38
N PRO A 141 -30.34 11.27 17.73
CA PRO A 141 -30.22 10.98 16.31
C PRO A 141 -30.05 12.29 15.54
N ALA A 142 -28.95 12.41 14.79
CA ALA A 142 -28.73 13.57 13.94
C ALA A 142 -29.89 13.66 12.93
N PRO A 143 -30.47 14.85 12.70
CA PRO A 143 -31.59 15.01 11.78
C PRO A 143 -31.16 14.59 10.37
N THR A 144 -32.00 13.80 9.71
CA THR A 144 -31.80 13.43 8.31
C THR A 144 -32.03 14.64 7.43
N GLU A 145 -31.18 14.83 6.43
CA GLU A 145 -31.27 15.93 5.46
C GLU A 145 -31.38 15.40 4.04
N THR A 146 -32.12 16.10 3.18
CA THR A 146 -32.21 15.77 1.76
C THR A 146 -31.26 16.65 0.96
N ARG A 147 -30.33 16.03 0.23
CA ARG A 147 -29.37 16.71 -0.65
C ARG A 147 -29.66 16.38 -2.11
N VAL A 148 -29.42 17.34 -2.99
CA VAL A 148 -29.44 17.12 -4.44
C VAL A 148 -28.05 16.71 -4.90
N ILE A 149 -27.95 15.59 -5.62
CA ILE A 149 -26.71 15.16 -6.27
C ILE A 149 -26.91 15.26 -7.78
N ILE A 150 -25.90 15.84 -8.45
CA ILE A 150 -25.76 15.84 -9.90
C ILE A 150 -24.47 15.10 -10.23
N LYS A 151 -24.57 14.01 -10.97
CA LYS A 151 -23.42 13.16 -11.31
C LYS A 151 -23.53 12.66 -12.74
N ASP A 152 -22.52 12.95 -13.56
CA ASP A 152 -22.47 12.53 -14.97
C ASP A 152 -23.79 12.85 -15.72
N ASN A 153 -24.32 14.07 -15.50
CA ASN A 153 -25.59 14.63 -16.00
C ASN A 153 -26.89 13.98 -15.46
N ILE A 154 -26.79 13.10 -14.48
CA ILE A 154 -27.94 12.47 -13.81
C ILE A 154 -28.19 13.21 -12.50
N LYS A 155 -29.43 13.61 -12.25
CA LYS A 155 -29.84 14.37 -11.06
C LYS A 155 -30.81 13.56 -10.20
N TYR A 156 -30.53 13.43 -8.92
CA TYR A 156 -31.42 12.77 -7.95
C TYR A 156 -31.28 13.36 -6.55
N PHE A 157 -32.20 12.98 -5.67
CA PHE A 157 -32.24 13.40 -4.28
C PHE A 157 -31.79 12.26 -3.38
N VAL A 158 -30.98 12.61 -2.38
CA VAL A 158 -30.43 11.67 -1.41
C VAL A 158 -30.80 12.12 -0.01
N GLU A 159 -31.48 11.25 0.72
CA GLU A 159 -31.68 11.41 2.15
C GLU A 159 -30.47 10.85 2.90
N VAL A 160 -29.80 11.72 3.65
CA VAL A 160 -28.54 11.40 4.32
C VAL A 160 -28.55 11.79 5.80
N THR A 161 -27.77 11.06 6.61
CA THR A 161 -27.39 11.51 7.94
C THR A 161 -25.97 12.09 7.89
N PRO A 162 -25.76 13.35 8.33
CA PRO A 162 -24.42 13.92 8.43
C PRO A 162 -23.50 13.05 9.29
N LEU A 163 -22.22 13.06 8.95
CA LEU A 163 -21.23 12.32 9.73
C LEU A 163 -21.08 12.94 11.12
N PRO A 164 -21.27 12.16 12.20
CA PRO A 164 -21.01 12.65 13.54
C PRO A 164 -19.52 12.93 13.73
N PRO A 165 -19.14 13.76 14.71
CA PRO A 165 -17.74 13.94 15.01
C PRO A 165 -17.08 12.66 15.50
N ARG A 166 -15.82 12.44 15.11
CA ARG A 166 -15.00 11.37 15.70
C ARG A 166 -14.73 11.74 17.16
N VAL A 167 -15.05 10.83 18.06
CA VAL A 167 -14.83 10.98 19.50
C VAL A 167 -13.65 10.10 19.89
N ASN A 168 -12.65 10.70 20.53
CA ASN A 168 -11.53 9.96 21.11
C ASN A 168 -11.82 9.67 22.58
N LYS A 169 -11.38 8.50 23.06
CA LYS A 169 -11.55 8.13 24.47
C LYS A 169 -10.64 8.97 25.36
N LYS A 170 -11.15 9.35 26.53
CA LYS A 170 -10.37 10.11 27.51
C LYS A 170 -9.11 9.38 27.96
N SER A 171 -9.19 8.07 28.22
CA SER A 171 -8.03 7.25 28.59
C SER A 171 -6.96 7.23 27.50
N ASP A 172 -7.36 7.14 26.23
CA ASP A 172 -6.44 7.16 25.09
C ASP A 172 -5.76 8.53 24.92
N ILE A 173 -6.50 9.63 25.21
CA ILE A 173 -5.95 10.99 25.22
C ILE A 173 -4.91 11.13 26.35
N GLU A 174 -5.24 10.66 27.57
CA GLU A 174 -4.37 10.73 28.74
C GLU A 174 -3.09 9.90 28.56
N LYS A 175 -3.19 8.73 27.90
CA LYS A 175 -2.05 7.89 27.50
C LYS A 175 -1.24 8.48 26.34
N GLY A 176 -1.75 9.54 25.69
CA GLY A 176 -1.09 10.16 24.54
C GLY A 176 -0.99 9.25 23.33
N ILE A 177 -1.98 8.37 23.11
CA ILE A 177 -2.03 7.40 22.00
C ILE A 177 -3.04 7.79 20.90
N VAL A 178 -3.63 8.98 21.01
CA VAL A 178 -4.45 9.59 19.97
C VAL A 178 -3.58 10.38 19.00
N ASN A 179 -4.07 10.61 17.78
CA ASN A 179 -3.36 11.44 16.83
C ASN A 179 -3.24 12.88 17.33
N ARG A 180 -2.04 13.48 17.19
CA ARG A 180 -1.72 14.88 17.52
C ARG A 180 -2.70 15.87 16.88
N LYS A 181 -3.11 15.62 15.64
CA LYS A 181 -4.16 16.37 14.95
C LYS A 181 -5.34 15.43 14.70
N ASN A 182 -6.57 15.91 14.88
CA ASN A 182 -7.73 15.05 14.72
C ASN A 182 -7.85 14.59 13.25
N TYR A 183 -7.53 13.32 13.00
CA TYR A 183 -7.64 12.71 11.68
C TYR A 183 -8.98 11.98 11.54
N ARG A 184 -9.57 12.10 10.35
CA ARG A 184 -10.77 11.39 9.93
C ARG A 184 -10.53 10.71 8.60
N ALA A 185 -11.06 9.50 8.46
CA ALA A 185 -11.05 8.74 7.22
C ALA A 185 -12.43 8.72 6.54
N GLU A 186 -13.49 9.10 7.25
CA GLU A 186 -14.87 9.13 6.76
C GLU A 186 -15.29 10.56 6.40
N PHE A 187 -15.67 10.77 5.14
CA PHE A 187 -16.07 12.08 4.59
C PHE A 187 -17.41 12.07 3.85
N THR A 188 -17.98 10.88 3.65
CA THR A 188 -19.25 10.70 2.95
C THR A 188 -20.35 10.37 3.94
N PRO A 189 -21.52 11.01 3.85
CA PRO A 189 -22.59 10.76 4.80
C PRO A 189 -23.22 9.37 4.58
N ASP A 190 -23.94 8.88 5.59
CA ASP A 190 -24.74 7.65 5.45
C ASP A 190 -25.94 7.94 4.53
N VAL A 191 -26.09 7.15 3.46
CA VAL A 191 -27.21 7.24 2.52
C VAL A 191 -28.33 6.31 2.97
N HIS A 192 -29.53 6.86 3.20
CA HIS A 192 -30.71 6.07 3.58
C HIS A 192 -31.64 5.81 2.42
N LYS A 193 -31.86 6.83 1.58
CA LYS A 193 -32.85 6.77 0.51
C LYS A 193 -32.42 7.60 -0.69
N ILE A 194 -32.66 7.05 -1.87
CA ILE A 194 -32.53 7.75 -3.15
C ILE A 194 -33.93 7.95 -3.73
N SER A 195 -34.18 9.12 -4.29
CA SER A 195 -35.42 9.41 -5.01
C SER A 195 -35.17 10.29 -6.23
N GLY A 196 -36.05 10.20 -7.23
CA GLY A 196 -35.92 10.96 -8.47
C GLY A 196 -34.80 10.50 -9.41
N ALA A 197 -34.26 9.29 -9.25
CA ALA A 197 -33.21 8.78 -10.13
C ALA A 197 -33.74 8.23 -11.47
N LEU A 198 -34.96 7.65 -11.50
CA LEU A 198 -35.54 7.02 -12.69
C LEU A 198 -36.42 7.96 -13.54
N THR A 199 -36.04 9.24 -13.68
CA THR A 199 -36.78 10.16 -14.56
C THR A 199 -36.43 9.92 -16.03
N PRO A 200 -37.31 10.27 -16.98
CA PRO A 200 -37.01 10.16 -18.42
C PRO A 200 -35.69 10.82 -18.83
N GLU A 201 -35.35 11.97 -18.23
CA GLU A 201 -34.11 12.71 -18.51
C GLU A 201 -32.88 11.93 -18.05
N ASN A 202 -32.93 11.33 -16.86
CA ASN A 202 -31.83 10.53 -16.31
C ASN A 202 -31.64 9.20 -17.06
N LEU A 203 -32.73 8.59 -17.53
CA LEU A 203 -32.67 7.41 -18.39
C LEU A 203 -32.02 7.74 -19.73
N ALA A 204 -32.42 8.85 -20.36
CA ALA A 204 -31.80 9.34 -21.58
C ALA A 204 -30.32 9.67 -21.39
N ALA A 205 -29.95 10.32 -20.28
CA ALA A 205 -28.55 10.61 -19.94
C ALA A 205 -27.73 9.33 -19.72
N SER A 206 -28.29 8.32 -19.05
CA SER A 206 -27.63 7.02 -18.84
C SER A 206 -27.40 6.28 -20.16
N VAL A 207 -28.38 6.31 -21.07
CA VAL A 207 -28.22 5.78 -22.43
C VAL A 207 -27.15 6.55 -23.20
N ALA A 208 -27.15 7.88 -23.14
CA ALA A 208 -26.13 8.70 -23.79
C ALA A 208 -24.71 8.39 -23.26
N ASN A 209 -24.56 8.22 -21.95
CA ASN A 209 -23.29 7.80 -21.34
C ASN A 209 -22.88 6.40 -21.84
N ALA A 210 -23.82 5.45 -21.91
CA ALA A 210 -23.54 4.11 -22.41
C ALA A 210 -23.11 4.11 -23.90
N GLN A 211 -23.82 4.85 -24.74
CA GLN A 211 -23.49 5.02 -26.15
C GLN A 211 -22.14 5.70 -26.36
N ALA A 212 -21.81 6.74 -25.57
CA ALA A 212 -20.52 7.40 -25.63
C ALA A 212 -19.36 6.44 -25.31
N ASN A 213 -19.52 5.61 -24.27
CA ASN A 213 -18.54 4.57 -23.91
C ASN A 213 -18.45 3.45 -24.96
N GLY A 214 -19.55 3.09 -25.62
CA GLY A 214 -19.54 2.17 -26.77
C GLY A 214 -18.70 2.71 -27.92
N LYS A 215 -18.93 3.98 -28.31
CA LYS A 215 -18.24 4.68 -29.39
C LYS A 215 -16.73 4.81 -29.21
N VAL A 216 -16.20 4.67 -27.99
CA VAL A 216 -14.73 4.65 -27.79
C VAL A 216 -14.08 3.53 -28.62
N GLN A 217 -14.79 2.41 -28.86
CA GLN A 217 -14.30 1.34 -29.72
C GLN A 217 -14.20 1.74 -31.20
N ASP A 218 -14.89 2.80 -31.64
CA ASP A 218 -14.80 3.31 -33.02
C ASP A 218 -13.42 3.91 -33.30
N LEU A 219 -12.65 4.31 -32.26
CA LEU A 219 -11.24 4.68 -32.43
C LEU A 219 -10.39 3.51 -32.92
N THR A 220 -10.78 2.29 -32.55
CA THR A 220 -10.07 1.05 -32.92
C THR A 220 -10.71 0.36 -34.11
N PHE A 221 -12.04 0.34 -34.24
CA PHE A 221 -12.77 -0.45 -35.24
C PHE A 221 -13.68 0.38 -36.16
N GLY A 222 -13.67 1.71 -36.04
CA GLY A 222 -14.49 2.60 -36.87
C GLY A 222 -13.98 2.74 -38.30
N ALA A 223 -14.63 3.64 -39.07
CA ALA A 223 -14.37 3.80 -40.51
C ALA A 223 -12.91 4.15 -40.87
N THR A 224 -12.16 4.78 -39.97
CA THR A 224 -10.75 5.15 -40.16
C THR A 224 -9.76 4.13 -39.59
N SER A 225 -10.25 2.99 -39.08
CA SER A 225 -9.44 1.92 -38.52
C SER A 225 -8.61 1.20 -39.57
N SER A 226 -7.43 0.72 -39.19
CA SER A 226 -6.63 -0.20 -40.02
C SER A 226 -7.19 -1.63 -40.07
N TYR A 227 -8.12 -2.01 -39.19
CA TYR A 227 -8.76 -3.33 -39.21
C TYR A 227 -9.74 -3.48 -40.38
N ARG A 228 -10.57 -2.47 -40.65
CA ARG A 228 -11.62 -2.54 -41.67
C ARG A 228 -11.09 -2.87 -43.07
N PRO A 229 -10.10 -2.12 -43.63
CA PRO A 229 -9.58 -2.40 -44.98
C PRO A 229 -8.87 -3.74 -45.12
N ILE A 230 -8.49 -4.38 -44.01
CA ILE A 230 -7.83 -5.68 -44.02
C ILE A 230 -8.85 -6.82 -43.90
N LEU A 231 -9.77 -6.71 -42.94
CA LEU A 231 -10.71 -7.77 -42.62
C LEU A 231 -11.90 -7.83 -43.60
N GLU A 232 -12.36 -6.69 -44.10
CA GLU A 232 -13.51 -6.57 -45.00
C GLU A 232 -13.13 -6.81 -46.48
N ASP A 233 -11.85 -6.75 -46.85
CA ASP A 233 -11.42 -6.92 -48.25
C ASP A 233 -11.67 -8.36 -48.72
N PRO A 234 -12.57 -8.57 -49.71
CA PRO A 234 -12.89 -9.91 -50.21
C PRO A 234 -11.75 -10.49 -51.06
N ASN A 235 -10.80 -9.67 -51.52
CA ASN A 235 -9.67 -10.13 -52.33
C ASN A 235 -8.46 -10.57 -51.48
N ARG A 236 -8.53 -10.40 -50.15
CA ARG A 236 -7.50 -10.90 -49.23
C ARG A 236 -7.86 -12.29 -48.74
N ASP A 237 -6.95 -13.22 -48.94
CA ASP A 237 -7.07 -14.56 -48.37
C ASP A 237 -7.07 -14.52 -46.83
N LEU A 238 -7.69 -15.55 -46.23
CA LEU A 238 -7.83 -15.65 -44.78
C LEU A 238 -6.48 -15.70 -44.04
N ALA A 239 -5.44 -16.27 -44.66
CA ALA A 239 -4.12 -16.35 -44.07
C ALA A 239 -3.49 -14.96 -43.89
N ARG A 240 -3.68 -14.04 -44.84
CA ARG A 240 -3.24 -12.64 -44.74
C ARG A 240 -4.01 -11.88 -43.67
N LYS A 241 -5.33 -12.10 -43.56
CA LYS A 241 -6.16 -11.50 -42.51
C LYS A 241 -5.69 -11.96 -41.12
N GLN A 242 -5.49 -13.26 -40.95
CA GLN A 242 -5.00 -13.84 -39.71
C GLN A 242 -3.58 -13.35 -39.36
N ASN A 243 -2.67 -13.33 -40.34
CA ASN A 243 -1.30 -12.85 -40.15
C ASN A 243 -1.26 -11.38 -39.70
N TYR A 244 -2.14 -10.53 -40.22
CA TYR A 244 -2.25 -9.15 -39.74
C TYR A 244 -2.60 -9.09 -38.26
N LEU A 245 -3.61 -9.86 -37.82
CA LEU A 245 -4.00 -9.93 -36.40
C LEU A 245 -2.84 -10.44 -35.53
N ASP A 246 -2.18 -11.51 -35.94
CA ASP A 246 -1.06 -12.12 -35.20
C ASP A 246 0.15 -11.16 -35.05
N ASN A 247 0.26 -10.13 -35.90
CA ASN A 247 1.37 -9.16 -35.87
C ASN A 247 1.01 -7.81 -35.24
N VAL A 248 -0.27 -7.55 -34.96
CA VAL A 248 -0.70 -6.35 -34.23
C VAL A 248 -0.67 -6.67 -32.74
N GLY A 249 0.32 -6.13 -32.03
CA GLY A 249 0.59 -6.49 -30.62
C GLY A 249 -0.55 -6.25 -29.62
N SER A 250 -1.59 -5.51 -30.00
CA SER A 250 -2.79 -5.27 -29.18
C SER A 250 -4.07 -5.92 -29.74
N ALA A 251 -3.99 -6.71 -30.82
CA ALA A 251 -5.17 -7.26 -31.49
C ALA A 251 -5.96 -8.20 -30.58
N ASP A 252 -5.27 -9.09 -29.86
CA ASP A 252 -5.89 -10.05 -28.95
C ASP A 252 -6.86 -9.37 -27.95
N GLU A 253 -6.39 -8.35 -27.23
CA GLU A 253 -7.19 -7.61 -26.26
C GLU A 253 -8.32 -6.80 -26.93
N GLN A 254 -8.03 -6.16 -28.06
CA GLN A 254 -9.00 -5.33 -28.78
C GLN A 254 -10.15 -6.18 -29.34
N MET A 255 -9.83 -7.31 -29.97
CA MET A 255 -10.82 -8.24 -30.53
C MET A 255 -11.64 -8.91 -29.43
N ALA A 256 -10.98 -9.37 -28.36
CA ALA A 256 -11.64 -9.93 -27.19
C ALA A 256 -12.63 -8.93 -26.58
N GLY A 257 -12.22 -7.67 -26.41
CA GLY A 257 -13.05 -6.60 -25.85
C GLY A 257 -14.24 -6.24 -26.71
N LEU A 258 -14.08 -6.19 -28.04
CA LEU A 258 -15.19 -5.96 -28.97
C LEU A 258 -16.18 -7.14 -28.97
N TRP A 259 -15.66 -8.37 -29.07
CA TRP A 259 -16.48 -9.57 -29.09
C TRP A 259 -17.28 -9.71 -27.79
N ALA A 260 -16.63 -9.63 -26.62
CA ALA A 260 -17.27 -9.76 -25.32
C ALA A 260 -18.39 -8.72 -25.11
N ARG A 261 -18.28 -7.54 -25.73
CA ARG A 261 -19.27 -6.48 -25.63
C ARG A 261 -20.57 -6.77 -26.38
N TYR A 262 -20.50 -7.38 -27.57
CA TYR A 262 -21.65 -7.46 -28.49
C TYR A 262 -22.04 -8.88 -28.92
N PHE A 263 -21.28 -9.93 -28.57
CA PHE A 263 -21.54 -11.29 -29.08
C PHE A 263 -22.96 -11.80 -28.78
N GLN A 264 -23.61 -11.32 -27.72
CA GLN A 264 -24.98 -11.73 -27.38
C GLN A 264 -26.02 -11.24 -28.39
N LEU A 265 -25.73 -10.18 -29.16
CA LEU A 265 -26.59 -9.72 -30.26
C LEU A 265 -26.61 -10.72 -31.43
N LEU A 266 -25.60 -11.58 -31.56
CA LEU A 266 -25.54 -12.63 -32.59
C LEU A 266 -26.41 -13.85 -32.27
N LYS A 267 -27.31 -13.76 -31.28
CA LYS A 267 -28.24 -14.84 -30.93
C LYS A 267 -29.05 -15.32 -32.14
N ASP A 268 -29.48 -14.39 -32.99
CA ASP A 268 -30.19 -14.65 -34.24
C ASP A 268 -30.01 -13.48 -35.22
N LYS A 269 -30.31 -13.75 -36.50
CA LYS A 269 -30.22 -12.77 -37.59
C LYS A 269 -31.02 -11.50 -37.30
N GLU A 270 -32.26 -11.66 -36.84
CA GLU A 270 -33.20 -10.56 -36.65
C GLU A 270 -32.73 -9.58 -35.56
N THR A 271 -32.05 -10.10 -34.54
CA THR A 271 -31.56 -9.32 -33.41
C THR A 271 -30.41 -8.42 -33.84
N ILE A 272 -29.32 -8.97 -34.38
CA ILE A 272 -28.16 -8.17 -34.80
C ILE A 272 -28.51 -7.18 -35.93
N TYR A 273 -29.39 -7.55 -36.86
CA TYR A 273 -29.80 -6.70 -38.00
C TYR A 273 -30.37 -5.34 -37.57
N LYS A 274 -31.02 -5.29 -36.40
CA LYS A 274 -31.59 -4.06 -35.83
C LYS A 274 -30.53 -3.03 -35.44
N TYR A 275 -29.32 -3.49 -35.07
CA TYR A 275 -28.32 -2.66 -34.41
C TYR A 275 -27.09 -2.35 -35.26
N VAL A 276 -26.94 -2.95 -36.44
CA VAL A 276 -25.82 -2.67 -37.34
C VAL A 276 -26.05 -1.43 -38.22
N ASP A 277 -24.97 -0.81 -38.70
CA ASP A 277 -24.98 0.30 -39.64
C ASP A 277 -25.41 -0.12 -41.07
N ASP A 278 -25.50 0.84 -41.98
CA ASP A 278 -26.00 0.58 -43.34
C ASP A 278 -25.01 -0.24 -44.20
N ILE A 279 -23.72 -0.21 -43.87
CA ILE A 279 -22.69 -1.01 -44.57
C ILE A 279 -22.87 -2.48 -44.23
N ALA A 280 -22.99 -2.80 -42.93
CA ALA A 280 -23.27 -4.17 -42.52
C ALA A 280 -24.61 -4.69 -43.04
N ARG A 281 -25.62 -3.81 -43.21
CA ARG A 281 -26.90 -4.20 -43.83
C ARG A 281 -26.75 -4.59 -45.30
N SER A 282 -25.94 -3.87 -46.08
CA SER A 282 -25.73 -4.22 -47.50
C SER A 282 -24.98 -5.54 -47.67
N HIS A 283 -24.15 -5.93 -46.70
CA HIS A 283 -23.39 -7.20 -46.71
C HIS A 283 -23.97 -8.26 -45.77
N PHE A 284 -25.17 -8.06 -45.23
CA PHE A 284 -25.63 -8.83 -44.06
C PHE A 284 -25.71 -10.34 -44.32
N GLU A 285 -26.34 -10.74 -45.43
CA GLU A 285 -26.46 -12.15 -45.80
C GLU A 285 -25.10 -12.77 -46.17
N GLU A 286 -24.21 -12.00 -46.78
CA GLU A 286 -22.85 -12.45 -47.10
C GLU A 286 -22.07 -12.75 -45.81
N TRP A 287 -22.04 -11.80 -44.88
CA TRP A 287 -21.27 -11.92 -43.64
C TRP A 287 -21.88 -12.93 -42.67
N TRP A 288 -23.20 -12.95 -42.51
CA TRP A 288 -23.84 -13.92 -41.62
C TRP A 288 -23.60 -15.37 -42.07
N ASN A 289 -23.64 -15.63 -43.38
CA ASN A 289 -23.52 -17.00 -43.90
C ASN A 289 -22.05 -17.42 -44.15
N SER A 290 -21.09 -16.52 -43.98
CA SER A 290 -19.66 -16.78 -44.17
C SER A 290 -19.16 -17.96 -43.31
N LYS A 291 -18.32 -18.81 -43.90
CA LYS A 291 -17.69 -19.96 -43.23
C LYS A 291 -16.26 -19.70 -42.81
N GLU A 292 -15.72 -18.54 -43.16
CA GLU A 292 -14.37 -18.13 -42.76
C GLU A 292 -14.32 -17.87 -41.26
N THR A 293 -13.21 -18.22 -40.62
CA THR A 293 -13.00 -18.01 -39.20
C THR A 293 -11.69 -17.29 -38.94
N ILE A 294 -11.67 -16.41 -37.95
CA ILE A 294 -10.46 -15.78 -37.43
C ILE A 294 -10.25 -16.19 -35.98
N SER A 295 -9.00 -16.11 -35.53
CA SER A 295 -8.61 -16.50 -34.20
C SER A 295 -7.67 -15.48 -33.56
N TRP A 296 -7.66 -15.44 -32.24
CA TRP A 296 -6.73 -14.63 -31.44
C TRP A 296 -6.46 -15.32 -30.11
N ASP A 297 -5.35 -14.98 -29.47
CA ASP A 297 -4.96 -15.63 -28.22
C ASP A 297 -5.59 -14.91 -27.00
N GLN A 298 -5.93 -15.68 -25.97
CA GLN A 298 -6.41 -15.18 -24.68
C GLN A 298 -5.74 -15.93 -23.54
N SER A 299 -5.86 -15.40 -22.33
CA SER A 299 -5.28 -16.01 -21.12
C SER A 299 -5.75 -17.45 -20.87
N ASN A 300 -6.90 -17.86 -21.41
CA ASN A 300 -7.50 -19.18 -21.28
C ASN A 300 -7.42 -20.05 -22.56
N GLY A 301 -6.68 -19.60 -23.58
CA GLY A 301 -6.47 -20.32 -24.83
C GLY A 301 -6.78 -19.48 -26.08
N ARG A 302 -6.70 -20.10 -27.25
CA ARG A 302 -6.99 -19.44 -28.53
C ARG A 302 -8.50 -19.39 -28.79
N GLN A 303 -9.05 -18.19 -28.88
CA GLN A 303 -10.45 -17.99 -29.26
C GLN A 303 -10.57 -18.02 -30.79
N THR A 304 -11.58 -18.70 -31.33
CA THR A 304 -11.88 -18.75 -32.77
C THR A 304 -13.34 -18.41 -33.01
N VAL A 305 -13.62 -17.48 -33.92
CA VAL A 305 -14.97 -17.01 -34.23
C VAL A 305 -15.20 -16.91 -35.74
N PRO A 306 -16.45 -16.96 -36.23
CA PRO A 306 -16.75 -16.67 -37.63
C PRO A 306 -16.37 -15.23 -37.99
N LEU A 307 -15.61 -15.05 -39.07
CA LEU A 307 -15.15 -13.73 -39.52
C LEU A 307 -16.35 -12.82 -39.81
N GLY A 308 -17.35 -13.29 -40.55
CA GLY A 308 -18.49 -12.46 -40.90
C GLY A 308 -19.33 -12.01 -39.69
N HIS A 309 -19.42 -12.83 -38.64
CA HIS A 309 -20.03 -12.41 -37.38
C HIS A 309 -19.22 -11.30 -36.67
N PHE A 310 -17.89 -11.40 -36.73
CA PHE A 310 -17.02 -10.35 -36.20
C PHE A 310 -17.18 -9.04 -37.01
N LEU A 311 -17.26 -9.12 -38.34
CA LEU A 311 -17.53 -7.96 -39.20
C LEU A 311 -18.87 -7.30 -38.86
N LEU A 312 -19.94 -8.07 -38.64
CA LEU A 312 -21.23 -7.51 -38.19
C LEU A 312 -21.09 -6.74 -36.87
N ILE A 313 -20.30 -7.25 -35.92
CA ILE A 313 -20.06 -6.57 -34.64
C ILE A 313 -19.21 -5.29 -34.81
N MET A 314 -18.22 -5.28 -35.72
CA MET A 314 -17.42 -4.08 -36.02
C MET A 314 -18.27 -2.92 -36.57
N HIS A 315 -19.48 -3.23 -37.04
CA HIS A 315 -20.44 -2.31 -37.64
C HIS A 315 -21.67 -2.06 -36.76
N ILE A 316 -21.58 -2.27 -35.45
CA ILE A 316 -22.65 -1.88 -34.52
C ILE A 316 -22.83 -0.35 -34.54
N ASP A 317 -24.03 0.10 -34.86
CA ASP A 317 -24.48 1.47 -34.68
C ASP A 317 -25.00 1.65 -33.25
N HIS A 318 -24.11 2.17 -32.40
CA HIS A 318 -24.38 2.49 -31.01
C HIS A 318 -25.63 3.34 -30.78
N THR A 319 -26.00 4.20 -31.75
CA THR A 319 -27.18 5.09 -31.61
C THR A 319 -28.51 4.33 -31.63
N LYS A 320 -28.53 3.12 -32.21
CA LYS A 320 -29.71 2.24 -32.26
C LYS A 320 -29.97 1.49 -30.95
N ILE A 321 -28.99 1.47 -30.03
CA ILE A 321 -29.09 0.81 -28.72
C ILE A 321 -29.55 1.85 -27.69
N THR A 322 -30.87 1.89 -27.46
CA THR A 322 -31.53 2.95 -26.68
C THR A 322 -32.12 2.47 -25.35
N LYS A 323 -32.01 1.17 -25.05
CA LYS A 323 -32.58 0.57 -23.84
C LYS A 323 -31.49 0.28 -22.82
N LEU A 324 -31.88 0.33 -21.55
CA LEU A 324 -31.06 -0.09 -20.41
C LEU A 324 -31.62 -1.39 -19.86
N SER A 325 -30.74 -2.29 -19.46
CA SER A 325 -31.15 -3.55 -18.82
C SER A 325 -31.73 -3.28 -17.42
N LYS A 326 -32.51 -4.24 -16.90
CA LYS A 326 -33.07 -4.17 -15.55
C LYS A 326 -31.99 -3.91 -14.48
N GLN A 327 -30.82 -4.55 -14.59
CA GLN A 327 -29.71 -4.33 -13.66
C GLN A 327 -29.31 -2.86 -13.63
N VAL A 328 -29.15 -2.21 -14.79
CA VAL A 328 -28.77 -0.79 -14.86
C VAL A 328 -29.86 0.10 -14.24
N LEU A 329 -31.14 -0.24 -14.45
CA LEU A 329 -32.25 0.49 -13.83
C LEU A 329 -32.26 0.34 -12.30
N ASP A 330 -32.03 -0.88 -11.79
CA ASP A 330 -31.98 -1.16 -10.36
C ASP A 330 -30.79 -0.45 -9.68
N GLU A 331 -29.65 -0.35 -10.37
CA GLU A 331 -28.46 0.39 -9.93
C GLU A 331 -28.71 1.91 -9.97
N LEU A 332 -29.31 2.43 -11.04
CA LEU A 332 -29.68 3.83 -11.14
C LEU A 332 -30.69 4.23 -10.06
N ALA A 333 -31.64 3.35 -9.70
CA ALA A 333 -32.56 3.57 -8.59
C ALA A 333 -31.86 3.72 -7.23
N GLN A 334 -30.67 3.14 -7.09
CA GLN A 334 -29.78 3.30 -5.93
C GLN A 334 -28.80 4.48 -6.09
N GLY A 335 -28.95 5.28 -7.15
CA GLY A 335 -28.11 6.43 -7.47
C GLY A 335 -26.75 6.06 -8.06
N ASN A 336 -26.51 4.78 -8.38
CA ASN A 336 -25.31 4.30 -9.03
C ASN A 336 -25.42 4.57 -10.54
N VAL A 337 -24.52 5.39 -11.08
CA VAL A 337 -24.60 5.86 -12.47
C VAL A 337 -23.56 5.18 -13.35
N ILE A 338 -23.88 4.98 -14.63
CA ILE A 338 -22.87 4.61 -15.62
C ILE A 338 -21.87 5.77 -15.73
N PRO A 339 -20.56 5.54 -15.50
CA PRO A 339 -19.56 6.58 -15.64
C PRO A 339 -19.61 7.20 -17.03
N LYS A 340 -19.51 8.53 -17.12
CA LYS A 340 -19.44 9.22 -18.41
C LYS A 340 -18.26 8.72 -19.25
N ASP A 341 -17.13 8.48 -18.62
CA ASP A 341 -15.89 8.01 -19.24
C ASP A 341 -15.41 6.72 -18.56
N GLY A 342 -14.95 5.75 -19.36
CA GLY A 342 -14.33 4.51 -18.87
C GLY A 342 -15.30 3.43 -18.35
N GLY A 343 -16.57 3.49 -18.74
CA GLY A 343 -17.57 2.47 -18.41
C GLY A 343 -17.27 1.13 -19.10
N ASN A 344 -17.22 0.05 -18.30
CA ASN A 344 -17.18 -1.31 -18.84
C ASN A 344 -18.60 -1.80 -19.12
N LEU A 345 -18.94 -1.92 -20.40
CA LEU A 345 -20.30 -2.17 -20.87
C LEU A 345 -20.35 -3.38 -21.80
N SER A 346 -21.52 -4.00 -21.87
CA SER A 346 -21.92 -4.99 -22.88
C SER A 346 -23.36 -4.75 -23.30
N VAL A 347 -23.80 -5.46 -24.34
CA VAL A 347 -25.19 -5.45 -24.80
C VAL A 347 -25.72 -6.87 -24.75
N ASN A 348 -26.87 -7.04 -24.11
CA ASN A 348 -27.50 -8.35 -24.00
C ASN A 348 -28.27 -8.74 -25.28
N GLU A 349 -28.81 -9.95 -25.32
CA GLU A 349 -29.59 -10.46 -26.46
C GLU A 349 -30.88 -9.68 -26.76
N ASN A 350 -31.35 -8.85 -25.81
CA ASN A 350 -32.52 -8.00 -25.99
C ASN A 350 -32.17 -6.62 -26.58
N GLY A 351 -30.88 -6.35 -26.82
CA GLY A 351 -30.39 -5.04 -27.27
C GLY A 351 -30.44 -3.98 -26.19
N GLU A 352 -30.18 -4.36 -24.94
CA GLU A 352 -30.14 -3.46 -23.80
C GLU A 352 -28.71 -3.29 -23.31
N TRP A 353 -28.34 -2.06 -22.94
CA TRP A 353 -27.07 -1.79 -22.29
C TRP A 353 -27.00 -2.45 -20.92
N VAL A 354 -25.90 -3.16 -20.69
CA VAL A 354 -25.49 -3.75 -19.43
C VAL A 354 -24.20 -3.08 -19.00
N SER A 355 -24.11 -2.68 -17.74
CA SER A 355 -22.90 -2.11 -17.17
C SER A 355 -22.33 -3.03 -16.10
N HIS A 356 -21.02 -3.20 -16.14
CA HIS A 356 -20.24 -3.97 -15.16
C HIS A 356 -19.56 -3.05 -14.14
N THR A 357 -19.66 -1.74 -14.34
CA THR A 357 -19.03 -0.72 -13.49
C THR A 357 -19.98 0.46 -13.28
N PHE A 358 -20.16 0.87 -12.03
CA PHE A 358 -20.98 2.03 -11.69
C PHE A 358 -20.23 2.99 -10.79
N LYS A 359 -20.63 4.27 -10.85
CA LYS A 359 -20.12 5.33 -9.98
C LYS A 359 -21.18 5.56 -8.89
N PRO A 360 -20.88 5.27 -7.61
CA PRO A 360 -21.85 5.42 -6.54
C PRO A 360 -22.16 6.89 -6.24
N PRO A 361 -23.27 7.25 -5.56
CA PRO A 361 -23.57 8.64 -5.22
C PRO A 361 -22.41 9.37 -4.57
N TYR A 362 -21.85 8.74 -3.54
CA TYR A 362 -20.63 9.17 -2.87
C TYR A 362 -19.55 8.11 -3.03
N ASN A 363 -18.34 8.53 -3.40
CA ASN A 363 -17.17 7.66 -3.39
C ASN A 363 -16.30 8.05 -2.19
N ALA A 364 -16.37 7.24 -1.13
CA ALA A 364 -15.66 7.50 0.12
C ALA A 364 -14.14 7.59 -0.07
N VAL A 365 -13.57 6.77 -0.95
CA VAL A 365 -12.13 6.74 -1.21
C VAL A 365 -11.67 8.02 -1.90
N LEU A 366 -12.37 8.46 -2.95
CA LEU A 366 -12.02 9.70 -3.65
C LEU A 366 -12.25 10.93 -2.79
N ALA A 367 -13.35 10.96 -2.01
CA ALA A 367 -13.62 12.05 -1.07
C ALA A 367 -12.52 12.16 -0.01
N ARG A 368 -12.11 11.03 0.59
CA ARG A 368 -10.99 10.98 1.54
C ARG A 368 -9.68 11.45 0.90
N THR A 369 -9.31 10.88 -0.25
CA THR A 369 -8.06 11.19 -0.95
C THR A 369 -7.98 12.67 -1.30
N LYS A 370 -9.06 13.25 -1.84
CA LYS A 370 -9.15 14.68 -2.13
C LYS A 370 -8.97 15.52 -0.87
N ASN A 371 -9.69 15.21 0.21
CA ASN A 371 -9.58 15.94 1.46
C ASN A 371 -8.16 15.87 2.05
N GLU A 372 -7.55 14.69 2.04
CA GLU A 372 -6.16 14.49 2.47
C GLU A 372 -5.17 15.29 1.62
N ASN A 373 -5.33 15.27 0.29
CA ASN A 373 -4.54 16.09 -0.61
C ASN A 373 -4.73 17.61 -0.41
N GLN A 374 -5.91 18.04 0.01
CA GLN A 374 -6.19 19.46 0.25
C GLN A 374 -5.65 19.95 1.61
N HIS A 375 -5.87 19.18 2.68
CA HIS A 375 -5.73 19.67 4.05
C HIS A 375 -4.64 18.99 4.89
N PHE A 376 -4.15 17.82 4.47
CA PHE A 376 -3.12 17.08 5.21
C PHE A 376 -1.78 17.06 4.48
N ARG A 377 -1.79 17.04 3.15
CA ARG A 377 -0.58 17.14 2.34
C ARG A 377 0.01 18.56 2.42
N VAL A 378 1.27 18.66 2.81
CA VAL A 378 1.99 19.94 2.99
C VAL A 378 2.10 20.69 1.68
N LEU A 379 2.46 19.97 0.61
CA LEU A 379 2.41 20.43 -0.77
C LEU A 379 1.14 19.90 -1.44
N GLY A 380 -0.02 20.33 -0.92
CA GLY A 380 -1.35 19.87 -1.30
C GLY A 380 -1.88 20.38 -2.64
N ASN A 381 -3.01 19.80 -3.07
CA ASN A 381 -3.70 20.13 -4.32
C ASN A 381 -5.23 19.93 -4.21
N ASN A 382 -6.00 20.42 -5.19
CA ASN A 382 -7.48 20.34 -5.22
C ASN A 382 -8.04 19.07 -5.87
N LYS A 383 -7.21 18.06 -6.13
CA LYS A 383 -7.54 16.84 -6.88
C LYS A 383 -7.46 15.60 -5.97
N ASP A 384 -8.09 14.53 -6.44
CA ASP A 384 -8.08 13.19 -5.86
C ASP A 384 -6.97 12.29 -6.46
N ASP A 385 -6.04 12.87 -7.22
CA ASP A 385 -4.95 12.14 -7.85
C ASP A 385 -3.81 11.82 -6.85
N PHE A 386 -3.14 10.69 -7.10
CA PHE A 386 -1.96 10.27 -6.37
C PHE A 386 -0.70 10.70 -7.12
N ARG A 387 0.44 10.86 -6.40
CA ARG A 387 1.72 11.02 -7.10
C ARG A 387 2.13 9.69 -7.73
N THR A 388 2.43 9.72 -9.02
CA THR A 388 3.03 8.62 -9.77
C THR A 388 4.47 8.31 -9.30
N PRO A 389 5.04 7.13 -9.59
CA PRO A 389 6.41 6.79 -9.21
C PRO A 389 7.45 7.85 -9.58
N ASN A 390 7.35 8.38 -10.81
CA ASN A 390 8.25 9.41 -11.34
C ASN A 390 8.12 10.73 -10.55
N GLN A 391 6.89 11.09 -10.16
CA GLN A 391 6.65 12.27 -9.34
C GLN A 391 7.16 12.08 -7.90
N ILE A 392 7.00 10.90 -7.31
CA ILE A 392 7.56 10.55 -5.99
C ILE A 392 9.08 10.67 -6.04
N GLU A 393 9.72 10.02 -7.02
CA GLU A 393 11.17 10.03 -7.21
C GLU A 393 11.71 11.46 -7.36
N LYS A 394 11.11 12.26 -8.25
CA LYS A 394 11.60 13.62 -8.56
C LYS A 394 11.10 14.67 -7.59
N GLY A 395 10.30 14.31 -6.58
CA GLY A 395 9.72 15.26 -5.65
C GLY A 395 8.79 16.27 -6.33
N LYS A 396 8.03 15.83 -7.34
CA LYS A 396 7.05 16.67 -8.03
C LYS A 396 5.70 16.57 -7.33
N TYR A 397 5.04 17.71 -7.18
CA TYR A 397 3.72 17.81 -6.56
C TYR A 397 2.74 18.45 -7.54
N THR A 398 1.57 17.85 -7.70
CA THR A 398 0.45 18.46 -8.42
C THR A 398 0.13 19.82 -7.80
N ASN A 399 -0.18 20.83 -8.62
CA ASN A 399 -0.46 22.21 -8.17
C ASN A 399 0.77 23.03 -7.68
N TRP A 400 2.00 22.54 -7.87
CA TRP A 400 3.21 23.28 -7.52
C TRP A 400 4.16 23.41 -8.71
N ASN A 401 4.79 24.58 -8.83
CA ASN A 401 6.01 24.79 -9.61
C ASN A 401 7.20 24.57 -8.72
N ASP A 402 8.31 24.09 -9.27
CA ASP A 402 9.55 23.84 -8.53
C ASP A 402 10.76 24.41 -9.26
N VAL A 403 11.73 24.90 -8.49
CA VAL A 403 12.99 25.50 -8.98
C VAL A 403 14.14 25.00 -8.13
N ASP A 404 15.20 24.51 -8.78
CA ASP A 404 16.45 24.14 -8.10
C ASP A 404 17.18 25.41 -7.62
N LYS A 405 17.46 25.46 -6.31
CA LYS A 405 18.15 26.55 -5.61
C LYS A 405 19.42 26.09 -4.92
N THR A 406 19.91 24.89 -5.24
CA THR A 406 21.13 24.30 -4.67
C THR A 406 22.31 25.28 -4.69
N ASN A 407 22.60 25.88 -5.84
CA ASN A 407 23.71 26.84 -5.99
C ASN A 407 23.49 28.14 -5.19
N TYR A 408 22.25 28.59 -5.03
CA TYR A 408 21.93 29.76 -4.22
C TYR A 408 22.25 29.49 -2.75
N TYR A 409 21.81 28.35 -2.20
CA TYR A 409 22.08 27.99 -0.81
C TYR A 409 23.57 27.74 -0.53
N ALA A 410 24.30 27.19 -1.50
CA ALA A 410 25.76 27.11 -1.44
C ALA A 410 26.39 28.53 -1.33
N SER A 411 25.95 29.48 -2.16
CA SER A 411 26.50 30.84 -2.18
C SER A 411 26.32 31.64 -0.88
N ILE A 412 25.32 31.31 -0.06
CA ILE A 412 25.04 31.96 1.23
C ILE A 412 25.68 31.23 2.43
N GLY A 413 26.65 30.34 2.16
CA GLY A 413 27.52 29.71 3.15
C GLY A 413 27.06 28.33 3.64
N ILE A 414 26.26 27.61 2.85
CA ILE A 414 25.95 26.19 3.08
C ILE A 414 26.75 25.35 2.07
N ASN A 415 28.08 25.49 2.14
CA ASN A 415 29.01 25.01 1.12
C ASN A 415 29.01 23.47 0.99
N GLU A 416 28.65 22.74 2.05
CA GLU A 416 28.59 21.28 2.08
C GLU A 416 27.66 20.67 1.03
N ILE A 417 26.69 21.45 0.54
CA ILE A 417 25.77 21.06 -0.53
C ILE A 417 26.51 20.80 -1.86
N SER A 418 27.65 21.46 -2.08
CA SER A 418 28.37 21.43 -3.37
C SER A 418 29.08 20.11 -3.67
N GLY A 419 29.21 19.22 -2.68
CA GLY A 419 29.91 17.93 -2.82
C GLY A 419 29.08 16.79 -3.43
N GLY A 420 27.88 17.09 -3.93
CA GLY A 420 26.97 16.10 -4.54
C GLY A 420 26.12 15.33 -3.53
N GLY A 421 25.04 14.73 -4.04
CA GLY A 421 24.05 13.99 -3.25
C GLY A 421 23.11 14.87 -2.42
N ILE A 422 23.19 16.20 -2.53
CA ILE A 422 22.33 17.14 -1.81
C ILE A 422 21.79 18.17 -2.77
N SER A 423 20.50 18.45 -2.70
CA SER A 423 19.86 19.51 -3.47
C SER A 423 18.82 20.26 -2.65
N VAL A 424 18.56 21.51 -3.03
CA VAL A 424 17.53 22.35 -2.40
C VAL A 424 16.57 22.81 -3.47
N THR A 425 15.29 22.50 -3.30
CA THR A 425 14.23 22.85 -4.25
C THR A 425 13.25 23.80 -3.59
N GLU A 426 12.96 24.92 -4.24
CA GLU A 426 11.90 25.84 -3.84
C GLU A 426 10.65 25.59 -4.67
N TYR A 427 9.50 25.56 -4.01
CA TYR A 427 8.20 25.34 -4.62
C TYR A 427 7.32 26.58 -4.48
N THR A 428 6.51 26.86 -5.51
CA THR A 428 5.48 27.91 -5.49
C THR A 428 4.15 27.33 -5.96
N ARG A 429 3.09 27.57 -5.20
CA ARG A 429 1.73 27.07 -5.49
C ARG A 429 1.18 27.75 -6.75
N LYS A 430 0.46 26.98 -7.58
CA LYS A 430 -0.20 27.46 -8.82
C LYS A 430 -1.60 27.99 -8.53
N GLU A 431 -2.41 27.20 -7.83
CA GLU A 431 -3.80 27.49 -7.53
C GLU A 431 -4.04 27.45 -6.01
N LYS A 432 -4.84 28.40 -5.50
CA LYS A 432 -5.21 28.45 -4.09
C LYS A 432 -6.03 27.23 -3.68
N ILE A 433 -5.86 26.82 -2.43
CA ILE A 433 -6.70 25.80 -1.78
C ILE A 433 -7.43 26.49 -0.63
N GLU A 434 -8.73 26.24 -0.53
CA GLU A 434 -9.55 26.79 0.55
C GLU A 434 -9.03 26.32 1.91
N GLY A 435 -8.89 27.26 2.86
CA GLY A 435 -8.41 26.95 4.21
C GLY A 435 -6.89 26.79 4.35
N GLU A 436 -6.13 26.76 3.25
CA GLU A 436 -4.68 26.61 3.26
C GLU A 436 -3.94 27.91 2.89
N ASN A 437 -2.89 28.25 3.65
CA ASN A 437 -2.17 29.53 3.50
C ASN A 437 -0.74 29.38 2.94
N ARG A 438 -0.24 28.15 2.77
CA ARG A 438 1.15 27.94 2.32
C ARG A 438 1.26 28.15 0.82
N GLU A 439 1.90 29.23 0.39
CA GLU A 439 2.12 29.54 -1.05
C GLU A 439 3.53 29.21 -1.54
N LYS A 440 4.49 29.09 -0.62
CA LYS A 440 5.90 28.75 -0.89
C LYS A 440 6.36 27.62 0.01
N ALA A 441 7.31 26.84 -0.46
CA ALA A 441 7.97 25.79 0.34
C ALA A 441 9.42 25.61 -0.09
N THR A 442 10.29 25.26 0.86
CA THR A 442 11.69 24.90 0.60
C THR A 442 11.93 23.47 1.09
N VAL A 443 12.36 22.58 0.19
CA VAL A 443 12.65 21.18 0.52
C VAL A 443 14.11 20.86 0.23
N VAL A 444 14.78 20.27 1.22
CA VAL A 444 16.17 19.80 1.10
C VAL A 444 16.13 18.29 0.83
N THR A 445 16.72 17.85 -0.28
CA THR A 445 16.91 16.43 -0.60
C THR A 445 18.33 16.02 -0.28
N ILE A 446 18.49 14.93 0.48
CA ILE A 446 19.78 14.36 0.90
C ILE A 446 19.78 12.88 0.52
N ASP A 447 20.63 12.48 -0.42
CA ASP A 447 20.85 11.09 -0.79
C ASP A 447 21.99 10.51 0.02
N VAL A 448 21.64 9.78 1.10
CA VAL A 448 22.63 9.21 2.01
C VAL A 448 23.41 8.04 1.41
N SER A 449 23.06 7.54 0.23
CA SER A 449 23.93 6.60 -0.48
C SER A 449 25.22 7.28 -0.99
N VAL A 450 25.21 8.61 -1.12
CA VAL A 450 26.39 9.38 -1.51
C VAL A 450 27.23 9.68 -0.25
N PRO A 451 28.51 9.26 -0.18
CA PRO A 451 29.34 9.41 1.02
C PRO A 451 29.47 10.84 1.53
N ASN A 452 29.54 11.83 0.61
CA ASN A 452 29.56 13.24 0.97
C ASN A 452 28.27 13.66 1.68
N ALA A 453 27.13 13.29 1.10
CA ALA A 453 25.83 13.65 1.63
C ALA A 453 25.57 13.01 3.00
N TYR A 454 25.89 11.72 3.17
CA TYR A 454 25.78 11.05 4.46
C TYR A 454 26.63 11.72 5.56
N ARG A 455 27.91 12.01 5.26
CA ARG A 455 28.82 12.66 6.21
C ARG A 455 28.34 14.04 6.65
N HIS A 456 27.75 14.81 5.73
CA HIS A 456 27.40 16.21 5.98
C HIS A 456 25.91 16.42 6.32
N ALA A 457 25.05 15.40 6.23
CA ALA A 457 23.61 15.50 6.42
C ALA A 457 23.23 16.23 7.71
N LYS A 458 23.76 15.78 8.87
CA LYS A 458 23.53 16.41 10.18
C LYS A 458 23.96 17.89 10.19
N SER A 459 25.20 18.15 9.76
CA SER A 459 25.75 19.51 9.78
C SER A 459 24.95 20.49 8.90
N ILE A 460 24.38 20.02 7.80
CA ILE A 460 23.57 20.86 6.90
C ILE A 460 22.24 21.22 7.55
N MET A 461 21.56 20.25 8.17
CA MET A 461 20.33 20.51 8.92
C MET A 461 20.57 21.52 10.04
N GLU A 462 21.64 21.32 10.82
CA GLU A 462 22.04 22.23 11.89
C GLU A 462 22.40 23.63 11.36
N LYS A 463 23.03 23.73 10.18
CA LYS A 463 23.32 25.01 9.53
C LYS A 463 22.07 25.76 9.10
N PHE A 464 21.12 25.09 8.44
CA PHE A 464 19.84 25.70 8.08
C PHE A 464 19.14 26.26 9.32
N ILE A 465 19.09 25.48 10.40
CA ILE A 465 18.52 25.89 11.69
C ILE A 465 19.27 27.10 12.26
N SER A 466 20.60 27.04 12.34
CA SER A 466 21.43 28.11 12.93
C SER A 466 21.37 29.44 12.17
N LYS A 467 21.14 29.40 10.85
CA LYS A 467 20.98 30.57 9.99
C LYS A 467 19.55 31.11 9.96
N GLY A 468 18.61 30.49 10.67
CA GLY A 468 17.20 30.89 10.69
C GLY A 468 16.51 30.72 9.33
N ILE A 469 17.01 29.81 8.48
CA ILE A 469 16.41 29.51 7.19
C ILE A 469 15.29 28.50 7.41
N GLU A 470 14.06 28.89 7.10
CA GLU A 470 12.91 28.01 7.20
C GLU A 470 12.96 26.92 6.11
N ILE A 471 13.11 25.67 6.54
CA ILE A 471 13.00 24.50 5.67
C ILE A 471 11.63 23.87 5.90
N THR A 472 10.81 23.85 4.85
CA THR A 472 9.48 23.23 4.88
C THR A 472 9.56 21.71 4.96
N GLY A 473 10.56 21.10 4.34
CA GLY A 473 10.70 19.65 4.40
C GLY A 473 12.09 19.10 4.13
N TYR A 474 12.31 17.88 4.62
CA TYR A 474 13.48 17.07 4.30
C TYR A 474 13.07 15.81 3.56
N ARG A 475 13.79 15.50 2.48
CA ARG A 475 13.68 14.26 1.72
C ARG A 475 15.00 13.49 1.85
N ILE A 476 14.99 12.36 2.53
CA ILE A 476 16.19 11.54 2.74
C ILE A 476 16.09 10.29 1.89
N LYS A 477 17.03 10.13 0.96
CA LYS A 477 17.08 9.03 -0.01
C LYS A 477 18.21 8.04 0.24
N GLY A 478 18.05 6.82 -0.29
CA GLY A 478 19.12 5.82 -0.29
C GLY A 478 19.34 5.14 1.06
N ILE A 479 18.36 5.17 1.96
CA ILE A 479 18.52 4.66 3.34
C ILE A 479 18.74 3.15 3.31
N GLY A 480 19.94 2.71 3.69
CA GLY A 480 20.31 1.29 3.72
C GLY A 480 20.86 0.76 2.39
N LEU A 481 21.03 1.61 1.36
CA LEU A 481 21.58 1.18 0.07
C LEU A 481 23.06 0.79 0.19
N SER A 482 23.80 1.50 1.04
CA SER A 482 25.23 1.26 1.30
C SER A 482 25.47 0.36 2.52
N GLY A 483 24.55 -0.57 2.81
CA GLY A 483 24.59 -1.45 3.99
C GLY A 483 23.95 -0.82 5.24
N ASP A 484 24.37 -1.26 6.44
CA ASP A 484 23.83 -0.82 7.74
C ASP A 484 24.28 0.62 8.10
N GLN A 485 23.80 1.59 7.32
CA GLN A 485 23.98 3.01 7.62
C GLN A 485 23.24 3.36 8.91
N ASN A 486 23.96 3.93 9.87
CA ASN A 486 23.35 4.41 11.10
C ASN A 486 22.68 5.76 10.86
N MET A 487 21.35 5.74 10.76
CA MET A 487 20.54 6.93 10.52
C MET A 487 20.15 7.69 11.78
N ASP A 488 20.54 7.22 12.97
CA ASP A 488 20.09 7.78 14.24
C ASP A 488 20.47 9.26 14.39
N ASP A 489 21.73 9.60 14.13
CA ASP A 489 22.23 10.97 14.28
C ASP A 489 21.60 11.95 13.27
N ILE A 490 21.35 11.46 12.04
CA ILE A 490 20.74 12.26 10.97
C ILE A 490 19.27 12.54 11.30
N LEU A 491 18.51 11.51 11.68
CA LEU A 491 17.10 11.69 12.03
C LEU A 491 16.95 12.48 13.33
N ALA A 492 17.85 12.33 14.30
CA ALA A 492 17.83 13.13 15.53
C ALA A 492 18.06 14.62 15.25
N ALA A 493 18.88 14.97 14.24
CA ALA A 493 19.21 16.34 13.86
C ALA A 493 18.08 17.10 13.14
N LEU A 494 17.01 16.41 12.70
CA LEU A 494 15.85 17.07 12.10
C LEU A 494 15.24 18.12 13.05
N PRO A 495 14.65 19.21 12.53
CA PRO A 495 13.96 20.20 13.36
C PRO A 495 12.87 19.59 14.25
N GLN A 496 12.57 20.27 15.36
CA GLN A 496 11.56 19.80 16.30
C GLN A 496 10.13 19.91 15.76
N GLU A 497 9.87 20.90 14.91
CA GLU A 497 8.65 21.04 14.14
C GLU A 497 9.00 21.00 12.66
N LEU A 498 8.39 20.10 11.91
CA LEU A 498 8.73 19.85 10.52
C LEU A 498 7.44 19.62 9.73
N PRO A 499 7.09 20.50 8.78
CA PRO A 499 5.91 20.26 7.95
C PRO A 499 6.02 18.94 7.19
N LEU A 500 7.09 18.72 6.41
CA LEU A 500 7.25 17.54 5.57
C LEU A 500 8.51 16.73 5.90
N LEU A 501 8.35 15.41 6.04
CA LEU A 501 9.45 14.45 6.03
C LEU A 501 9.17 13.33 5.03
N GLU A 502 10.10 13.07 4.11
CA GLU A 502 10.02 11.93 3.19
C GLU A 502 11.27 11.05 3.35
N LEU A 503 11.08 9.76 3.61
CA LEU A 503 12.15 8.80 3.82
C LEU A 503 12.06 7.69 2.76
N PHE A 504 13.14 7.47 2.01
CA PHE A 504 13.20 6.46 0.97
C PHE A 504 14.17 5.35 1.38
N PHE A 505 13.59 4.20 1.67
CA PHE A 505 14.26 3.00 2.15
C PHE A 505 14.67 2.08 1.00
N GLU A 506 15.94 1.72 1.01
CA GLU A 506 16.57 0.73 0.14
C GLU A 506 16.89 -0.57 0.92
N SER A 507 16.49 -0.63 2.19
CA SER A 507 16.50 -1.80 3.07
C SER A 507 15.23 -1.82 3.92
N ARG A 508 14.89 -2.95 4.55
CA ARG A 508 13.70 -3.05 5.42
C ARG A 508 13.95 -2.65 6.87
N ASN A 509 15.12 -2.10 7.18
CA ASN A 509 15.46 -1.63 8.52
C ASN A 509 14.84 -0.25 8.79
N THR A 510 13.76 -0.23 9.56
CA THR A 510 13.04 1.00 9.95
C THR A 510 13.38 1.47 11.36
N SER A 511 14.35 0.85 12.03
CA SER A 511 14.60 1.06 13.47
C SER A 511 14.93 2.51 13.81
N ALA A 512 15.58 3.25 12.90
CA ALA A 512 15.92 4.65 13.11
C ALA A 512 14.71 5.60 13.21
N LEU A 513 13.51 5.16 12.79
CA LEU A 513 12.26 5.93 12.98
C LEU A 513 12.02 6.25 14.47
N ARG A 514 12.57 5.48 15.41
CA ARG A 514 12.52 5.82 16.84
C ARG A 514 13.05 7.23 17.12
N LYS A 515 13.98 7.77 16.33
CA LYS A 515 14.54 9.12 16.54
C LYS A 515 13.61 10.27 16.15
N ILE A 516 12.47 9.99 15.51
CA ILE A 516 11.47 11.01 15.18
C ILE A 516 10.27 11.04 16.14
N HIS A 517 10.19 10.16 17.14
CA HIS A 517 9.02 10.03 18.04
C HIS A 517 8.61 11.34 18.73
N ASN A 518 9.59 12.18 19.11
CA ASN A 518 9.34 13.46 19.78
C ASN A 518 9.17 14.65 18.83
N LYS A 519 9.29 14.44 17.52
CA LYS A 519 9.21 15.53 16.53
C LYS A 519 7.78 15.71 16.07
N LYS A 520 7.33 16.96 15.97
CA LYS A 520 6.01 17.28 15.43
C LYS A 520 6.09 17.34 13.91
N ILE A 521 5.60 16.29 13.25
CA ILE A 521 5.61 16.18 11.79
C ILE A 521 4.18 16.34 11.27
N ASP A 522 3.96 17.20 10.26
CA ASP A 522 2.62 17.35 9.66
C ASP A 522 2.34 16.25 8.62
N GLU A 523 3.26 16.03 7.68
CA GLU A 523 3.21 14.95 6.69
C GLU A 523 4.50 14.12 6.75
N LEU A 524 4.34 12.80 6.90
CA LEU A 524 5.42 11.82 6.76
C LEU A 524 5.13 10.88 5.59
N GLY A 525 6.05 10.82 4.63
CA GLY A 525 6.04 9.84 3.53
C GLY A 525 7.11 8.77 3.73
N LEU A 526 6.72 7.50 3.68
CA LEU A 526 7.62 6.35 3.79
C LEU A 526 7.59 5.58 2.48
N TYR A 527 8.69 5.65 1.73
CA TYR A 527 8.81 5.10 0.38
C TYR A 527 9.86 4.01 0.32
N THR A 528 9.67 3.10 -0.62
CA THR A 528 10.68 2.15 -1.06
C THR A 528 10.52 1.94 -2.57
N ASN A 529 11.19 0.95 -3.15
CA ASN A 529 11.03 0.61 -4.55
C ASN A 529 10.68 -0.87 -4.78
N ASN A 530 10.33 -1.18 -6.02
CA ASN A 530 9.99 -2.53 -6.48
C ASN A 530 11.07 -3.60 -6.22
N LYS A 531 12.35 -3.23 -6.08
CA LYS A 531 13.44 -4.19 -5.81
C LYS A 531 13.47 -4.62 -4.35
N VAL A 532 13.11 -3.73 -3.43
CA VAL A 532 12.94 -4.05 -2.00
C VAL A 532 11.57 -4.69 -1.73
N ASN A 533 10.60 -4.47 -2.63
CA ASN A 533 9.20 -4.88 -2.54
C ASN A 533 8.45 -4.17 -1.40
N SER A 534 7.58 -3.21 -1.74
CA SER A 534 6.78 -2.44 -0.78
C SER A 534 5.66 -3.21 -0.10
N LEU A 535 5.37 -4.42 -0.60
CA LEU A 535 4.38 -5.35 -0.06
C LEU A 535 5.03 -6.52 0.67
N ALA A 536 6.34 -6.48 0.89
CA ALA A 536 7.04 -7.53 1.63
C ALA A 536 6.47 -7.65 3.04
N ASP A 537 6.27 -8.89 3.47
CA ASP A 537 5.55 -9.22 4.70
C ASP A 537 6.39 -9.06 5.97
N ASP A 538 7.62 -8.58 5.85
CA ASP A 538 8.61 -8.29 6.90
C ASP A 538 8.83 -6.79 7.15
N TRP A 539 8.09 -5.91 6.44
CA TRP A 539 8.06 -4.48 6.81
C TRP A 539 7.42 -4.30 8.18
N SER A 540 8.19 -3.77 9.13
CA SER A 540 7.73 -3.49 10.49
C SER A 540 7.99 -2.04 10.89
N PHE A 541 7.19 -1.48 11.80
CA PHE A 541 7.41 -0.15 12.36
C PHE A 541 6.95 -0.08 13.81
N ASN A 542 7.55 0.83 14.58
CA ASN A 542 7.14 1.12 15.95
C ASN A 542 6.01 2.16 15.98
N PRO A 543 4.82 1.86 16.53
CA PRO A 543 3.73 2.83 16.64
C PRO A 543 4.15 4.15 17.31
N TRP A 544 5.02 4.08 18.33
CA TRP A 544 5.49 5.26 19.06
C TRP A 544 6.35 6.19 18.21
N ALA A 545 7.03 5.68 17.18
CA ALA A 545 7.75 6.52 16.23
C ALA A 545 6.81 7.50 15.50
N LEU A 546 5.52 7.16 15.39
CA LEU A 546 4.51 7.96 14.69
C LEU A 546 3.62 8.78 15.63
N ASN A 547 3.91 8.82 16.94
CA ASN A 547 2.99 9.41 17.91
C ASN A 547 2.69 10.89 17.64
N ASN A 548 3.72 11.66 17.26
CA ASN A 548 3.60 13.09 16.96
C ASN A 548 3.48 13.41 15.46
N VAL A 549 3.28 12.39 14.61
CA VAL A 549 3.01 12.54 13.17
C VAL A 549 1.51 12.76 12.97
N ALA A 550 1.14 13.88 12.36
CA ALA A 550 -0.28 14.22 12.14
C ALA A 550 -0.89 13.41 10.99
N TRP A 551 -0.16 13.22 9.90
CA TRP A 551 -0.62 12.41 8.76
C TRP A 551 0.54 11.64 8.16
N LEU A 552 0.33 10.33 7.98
CA LEU A 552 1.19 9.50 7.16
C LEU A 552 0.61 9.41 5.76
N ASN A 553 1.38 9.81 4.76
CA ASN A 553 0.94 9.78 3.38
C ASN A 553 0.88 8.34 2.86
N MET A 554 -0.35 7.83 2.75
CA MET A 554 -0.69 6.54 2.16
C MET A 554 -1.49 6.70 0.85
N ASN A 555 -1.51 7.91 0.27
CA ASN A 555 -2.28 8.23 -0.93
C ASN A 555 -1.44 8.16 -2.20
N ASP A 556 -0.13 8.29 -2.11
CA ASP A 556 0.75 8.17 -3.26
C ASP A 556 0.78 6.74 -3.82
N TYR A 557 1.36 6.58 -5.02
CA TYR A 557 1.39 5.32 -5.74
C TYR A 557 1.85 4.15 -4.85
N ASN A 558 0.99 3.14 -4.76
CA ASN A 558 1.18 1.91 -4.01
C ASN A 558 1.02 0.74 -5.00
N VAL A 559 1.89 -0.28 -4.91
CA VAL A 559 1.97 -1.52 -5.73
C VAL A 559 2.99 -1.48 -6.87
N SER A 560 3.76 -2.56 -7.02
CA SER A 560 4.66 -2.80 -8.17
C SER A 560 4.44 -4.21 -8.74
N PHE A 561 3.46 -4.37 -9.63
CA PHE A 561 3.38 -5.53 -10.50
C PHE A 561 3.56 -5.06 -11.94
N SER A 562 4.22 -5.89 -12.76
CA SER A 562 4.48 -5.66 -14.21
C SER A 562 5.59 -4.69 -14.61
N TYR A 563 6.53 -4.35 -13.72
CA TYR A 563 7.70 -3.55 -14.11
C TYR A 563 8.90 -4.42 -14.47
N SER A 564 9.70 -3.95 -15.43
CA SER A 564 10.97 -4.61 -15.76
C SER A 564 11.85 -4.67 -14.52
N PRO A 565 12.56 -5.78 -14.26
CA PRO A 565 13.55 -5.86 -13.17
C PRO A 565 14.64 -4.77 -13.25
N ARG A 566 14.81 -4.14 -14.42
CA ARG A 566 15.77 -3.05 -14.63
C ARG A 566 15.26 -1.69 -14.15
N ASP A 567 13.95 -1.52 -14.02
CA ASP A 567 13.35 -0.25 -13.62
C ASP A 567 13.35 -0.12 -12.09
N THR A 568 13.64 1.08 -11.59
CA THR A 568 13.43 1.44 -10.18
C THR A 568 12.13 2.23 -10.08
N ILE A 569 11.14 1.66 -9.39
CA ILE A 569 9.80 2.23 -9.27
C ILE A 569 9.53 2.54 -7.81
N TYR A 570 9.55 3.83 -7.48
CA TYR A 570 9.27 4.29 -6.12
C TYR A 570 7.77 4.22 -5.79
N THR A 571 7.49 3.75 -4.58
CA THR A 571 6.13 3.44 -4.11
C THR A 571 6.06 3.53 -2.58
N VAL A 572 4.87 3.81 -2.04
CA VAL A 572 4.62 3.83 -0.59
C VAL A 572 4.78 2.43 0.00
N ILE A 573 5.41 2.32 1.17
CA ILE A 573 5.52 1.06 1.92
C ILE A 573 4.16 0.68 2.53
N THR A 574 3.73 -0.56 2.33
CA THR A 574 2.58 -1.13 3.05
C THR A 574 3.09 -1.91 4.25
N PHE A 575 2.86 -1.40 5.45
CA PHE A 575 3.24 -2.08 6.68
C PHE A 575 2.16 -3.06 7.12
N ASP A 576 2.57 -4.26 7.50
CA ASP A 576 1.67 -5.27 8.07
C ASP A 576 2.21 -5.86 9.39
N ASN A 577 3.31 -5.32 9.92
CA ASN A 577 3.86 -5.73 11.20
C ASN A 577 4.11 -4.51 12.10
N LEU A 578 3.76 -4.65 13.37
CA LEU A 578 4.21 -3.74 14.42
C LEU A 578 5.54 -4.24 14.98
N ALA A 579 6.42 -3.33 15.37
CA ALA A 579 7.65 -3.63 16.09
C ALA A 579 7.75 -2.75 17.33
N PHE A 580 8.62 -3.12 18.27
CA PHE A 580 8.93 -2.30 19.44
C PHE A 580 10.44 -2.30 19.64
N ASP A 581 10.94 -1.26 20.32
CA ASP A 581 12.37 -1.11 20.60
C ASP A 581 12.63 -1.27 22.11
N PRO A 582 13.87 -1.59 22.55
CA PRO A 582 14.17 -1.80 23.97
C PRO A 582 13.78 -0.63 24.89
N GLU A 583 13.75 0.59 24.36
CA GLU A 583 13.31 1.81 25.07
C GLU A 583 11.79 1.87 25.34
N ASP A 584 11.02 0.91 24.81
CA ASP A 584 9.60 0.75 25.11
C ASP A 584 9.35 -0.14 26.32
N LEU A 585 10.37 -0.82 26.85
CA LEU A 585 10.26 -1.51 28.13
C LEU A 585 10.32 -0.52 29.29
N GLY A 586 9.31 -0.58 30.15
CA GLY A 586 9.30 0.19 31.39
C GLY A 586 10.29 -0.36 32.42
N PRO A 587 10.44 0.34 33.56
CA PRO A 587 11.22 -0.17 34.69
C PRO A 587 10.81 -1.60 35.06
N ASN A 588 11.79 -2.44 35.39
CA ASN A 588 11.61 -3.86 35.71
C ASN A 588 10.95 -4.71 34.60
N GLY A 589 11.03 -4.26 33.34
CA GLY A 589 10.45 -4.99 32.20
C GLY A 589 8.94 -4.82 32.06
N SER A 590 8.35 -3.76 32.61
CA SER A 590 6.93 -3.46 32.39
C SER A 590 6.61 -3.34 30.89
N LEU A 591 5.47 -3.91 30.49
CA LEU A 591 4.97 -3.92 29.12
C LEU A 591 3.95 -2.79 28.85
N ASP A 592 3.74 -1.86 29.79
CA ASP A 592 2.69 -0.83 29.70
C ASP A 592 2.78 -0.02 28.40
N LYS A 593 3.97 0.48 28.06
CA LYS A 593 4.19 1.27 26.85
C LYS A 593 4.05 0.44 25.58
N ILE A 594 4.44 -0.84 25.60
CA ILE A 594 4.20 -1.77 24.48
C ILE A 594 2.69 -2.00 24.29
N ASN A 595 1.95 -2.26 25.38
CA ASN A 595 0.50 -2.45 25.35
C ASN A 595 -0.25 -1.18 24.90
N ASP A 596 0.19 0.00 25.31
CA ASP A 596 -0.35 1.27 24.83
C ASP A 596 -0.06 1.47 23.33
N GLY A 597 1.10 1.04 22.83
CA GLY A 597 1.41 1.03 21.41
C GLY A 597 0.55 0.04 20.60
N LEU A 598 0.26 -1.15 21.14
CA LEU A 598 -0.69 -2.10 20.55
C LEU A 598 -2.10 -1.49 20.50
N ARG A 599 -2.53 -0.85 21.59
CA ARG A 599 -3.83 -0.16 21.65
C ARG A 599 -3.91 1.00 20.67
N MET A 600 -2.83 1.78 20.54
CA MET A 600 -2.70 2.85 19.55
C MET A 600 -3.02 2.32 18.15
N ALA A 601 -2.34 1.26 17.73
CA ALA A 601 -2.50 0.68 16.40
C ALA A 601 -3.85 0.00 16.17
N TYR A 602 -4.31 -0.83 17.11
CA TYR A 602 -5.46 -1.71 16.90
C TYR A 602 -6.82 -1.06 17.12
N TRP A 603 -6.88 -0.02 17.96
CA TRP A 603 -8.14 0.53 18.44
C TRP A 603 -8.19 2.05 18.39
N SER A 604 -7.13 2.74 18.80
CA SER A 604 -7.18 4.19 18.96
C SER A 604 -7.01 4.95 17.65
N ARG A 605 -6.01 4.59 16.84
CA ARG A 605 -5.66 5.22 15.55
C ARG A 605 -5.93 4.32 14.35
N ASN A 606 -6.68 3.24 14.52
CA ASN A 606 -6.90 2.23 13.48
C ASN A 606 -7.72 2.72 12.26
N ASN A 607 -8.22 3.96 12.30
CA ASN A 607 -8.82 4.64 11.17
C ASN A 607 -7.77 5.20 10.19
N GLU A 608 -6.52 5.33 10.62
CA GLU A 608 -5.38 5.73 9.78
C GLU A 608 -4.86 4.53 8.97
N ARG A 609 -4.60 4.75 7.68
CA ARG A 609 -4.29 3.66 6.72
C ARG A 609 -3.02 2.89 7.05
N ILE A 610 -2.06 3.51 7.74
CA ILE A 610 -0.83 2.84 8.20
C ILE A 610 -1.09 1.67 9.16
N PHE A 611 -2.13 1.77 9.97
CA PHE A 611 -2.45 0.76 10.98
C PHE A 611 -3.38 -0.34 10.46
N GLN A 612 -3.78 -0.31 9.19
CA GLN A 612 -4.83 -1.16 8.62
C GLN A 612 -4.32 -2.39 7.84
N GLY A 613 -3.00 -2.53 7.69
CA GLY A 613 -2.40 -3.58 6.86
C GLY A 613 -2.83 -3.47 5.38
N GLY A 614 -2.75 -4.59 4.65
CA GLY A 614 -3.05 -4.64 3.21
C GLY A 614 -4.53 -4.51 2.83
N TRP A 615 -5.46 -4.64 3.78
CA TRP A 615 -6.91 -4.77 3.50
C TRP A 615 -7.69 -3.45 3.61
N GLY A 616 -7.09 -2.40 4.17
CA GLY A 616 -7.65 -1.03 4.16
C GLY A 616 -8.68 -0.72 5.26
N SER A 617 -9.41 0.39 5.10
CA SER A 617 -10.10 1.08 6.19
C SER A 617 -11.47 0.52 6.58
N GLY A 618 -11.95 -0.54 5.92
CA GLY A 618 -13.36 -0.93 6.01
C GLY A 618 -14.30 0.19 5.55
N ASN A 619 -15.60 0.05 5.87
CA ASN A 619 -16.64 0.97 5.40
C ASN A 619 -16.88 2.18 6.33
N LYS A 620 -16.59 2.04 7.64
CA LYS A 620 -16.90 3.06 8.66
C LYS A 620 -15.73 3.27 9.63
N PRO A 621 -14.57 3.69 9.12
CA PRO A 621 -13.32 3.71 9.87
C PRO A 621 -13.33 4.54 11.14
N ASP A 622 -14.07 5.65 11.17
CA ASP A 622 -14.08 6.58 12.30
C ASP A 622 -15.10 6.22 13.40
N ARG A 623 -16.02 5.28 13.13
CA ARG A 623 -17.17 4.97 14.00
C ARG A 623 -17.19 3.53 14.48
N HIS A 624 -16.56 2.61 13.75
CA HIS A 624 -16.58 1.17 14.04
C HIS A 624 -15.19 0.57 13.96
N ALA A 625 -14.34 0.92 14.94
CA ALA A 625 -12.95 0.46 15.02
C ALA A 625 -12.82 -1.07 14.85
N ALA A 626 -13.71 -1.87 15.44
CA ALA A 626 -13.69 -3.32 15.32
C ALA A 626 -13.80 -3.86 13.88
N SER A 627 -14.49 -3.13 13.00
CA SER A 627 -14.68 -3.51 11.60
C SER A 627 -13.51 -3.10 10.68
N ASN A 628 -12.58 -2.31 11.19
CA ASN A 628 -11.40 -1.89 10.44
C ASN A 628 -10.41 -3.05 10.37
N SER A 629 -9.76 -3.19 9.23
CA SER A 629 -8.57 -4.02 9.12
C SER A 629 -7.44 -3.46 9.98
N TYR A 630 -6.43 -4.29 10.22
CA TYR A 630 -5.33 -3.98 11.12
C TYR A 630 -4.06 -4.72 10.68
N THR A 631 -2.90 -4.24 11.10
CA THR A 631 -1.62 -4.96 10.91
C THR A 631 -1.66 -6.31 11.63
N MET A 632 -1.36 -7.39 10.93
CA MET A 632 -1.52 -8.75 11.48
C MET A 632 -0.23 -9.38 12.00
N GLY A 633 0.89 -8.68 11.89
CA GLY A 633 2.19 -9.15 12.37
C GLY A 633 2.73 -8.40 13.59
N LEU A 634 3.54 -9.10 14.37
CA LEU A 634 4.28 -8.53 15.50
C LEU A 634 5.75 -8.97 15.49
N ASP A 635 6.65 -8.01 15.42
CA ASP A 635 8.09 -8.18 15.42
C ASP A 635 8.69 -7.76 16.76
N LEU A 636 8.97 -8.76 17.60
CA LEU A 636 9.61 -8.63 18.91
C LEU A 636 11.12 -8.88 18.83
N SER A 637 11.67 -9.07 17.62
CA SER A 637 13.06 -9.46 17.46
C SER A 637 14.07 -8.38 17.83
N ARG A 638 13.61 -7.14 18.04
CA ARG A 638 14.46 -6.03 18.50
C ARG A 638 14.61 -5.98 20.03
N ILE A 639 13.83 -6.78 20.76
CA ILE A 639 13.82 -6.81 22.23
C ILE A 639 14.16 -8.22 22.72
N PRO A 640 15.46 -8.56 22.86
CA PRO A 640 15.90 -9.92 23.21
C PRO A 640 15.29 -10.53 24.47
N SER A 641 14.87 -9.70 25.43
CA SER A 641 14.26 -10.11 26.69
C SER A 641 12.81 -10.58 26.57
N ILE A 642 12.09 -10.21 25.50
CA ILE A 642 10.73 -10.70 25.25
C ILE A 642 10.82 -11.98 24.41
N LYS A 643 10.35 -13.11 24.97
CA LYS A 643 10.44 -14.43 24.33
C LYS A 643 9.09 -14.96 23.84
N SER A 644 7.99 -14.31 24.19
CA SER A 644 6.64 -14.71 23.76
C SER A 644 5.67 -13.53 23.74
N LEU A 645 4.37 -13.80 23.58
CA LEU A 645 3.33 -12.78 23.70
C LEU A 645 2.83 -12.60 25.14
N ARG A 646 3.50 -13.19 26.14
CA ARG A 646 3.13 -13.08 27.54
C ARG A 646 2.95 -11.62 27.98
N GLY A 647 1.82 -11.33 28.62
CA GLY A 647 1.50 -10.00 29.15
C GLY A 647 1.11 -8.95 28.09
N LEU A 648 1.07 -9.31 26.81
CA LEU A 648 0.57 -8.44 25.75
C LEU A 648 -0.96 -8.49 25.63
N ILE A 649 -1.58 -7.34 25.39
CA ILE A 649 -3.04 -7.17 25.37
C ILE A 649 -3.55 -6.97 23.94
N PHE A 650 -4.37 -7.90 23.46
CA PHE A 650 -4.95 -7.87 22.10
C PHE A 650 -6.47 -7.63 22.08
N THR A 651 -7.11 -7.68 23.24
CA THR A 651 -8.54 -7.40 23.39
C THR A 651 -8.81 -5.91 23.42
N ASN A 652 -9.99 -5.51 22.98
CA ASN A 652 -10.47 -4.15 23.20
C ASN A 652 -10.86 -4.02 24.69
N GLU A 653 -10.27 -3.06 25.40
CA GLU A 653 -10.56 -2.81 26.82
C GLU A 653 -12.05 -2.50 27.07
N ASP A 654 -12.74 -1.90 26.10
CA ASP A 654 -14.15 -1.53 26.22
C ASP A 654 -15.10 -2.68 25.91
N ASN A 655 -14.62 -3.63 25.10
CA ASN A 655 -15.39 -4.79 24.68
C ASN A 655 -14.44 -5.99 24.51
N PRO A 656 -14.18 -6.74 25.60
CA PRO A 656 -13.25 -7.87 25.56
C PRO A 656 -13.62 -9.00 24.58
N SER A 657 -14.85 -9.01 24.04
CA SER A 657 -15.23 -9.93 22.95
C SER A 657 -14.57 -9.59 21.62
N GLU A 658 -14.13 -8.34 21.43
CA GLU A 658 -13.35 -7.90 20.28
C GLU A 658 -11.86 -8.14 20.55
N LYS A 659 -11.23 -8.94 19.69
CA LYS A 659 -9.83 -9.35 19.82
C LYS A 659 -9.12 -9.23 18.48
N ARG A 660 -7.89 -8.71 18.48
CA ARG A 660 -7.00 -8.73 17.31
C ARG A 660 -6.13 -9.98 17.33
N MET A 661 -6.03 -10.63 16.18
CA MET A 661 -5.33 -11.89 16.00
C MET A 661 -4.13 -11.69 15.08
N LEU A 662 -3.06 -12.42 15.31
CA LEU A 662 -1.83 -12.30 14.51
C LEU A 662 -1.74 -13.43 13.48
N ASN A 663 -1.20 -13.14 12.30
CA ASN A 663 -0.75 -14.18 11.36
C ASN A 663 0.78 -14.34 11.37
N LYS A 664 1.53 -13.37 11.91
CA LYS A 664 2.98 -13.38 11.93
C LYS A 664 3.51 -12.95 13.31
N ILE A 665 4.51 -13.67 13.80
CA ILE A 665 5.26 -13.31 15.00
C ILE A 665 6.74 -13.46 14.65
N LYS A 666 7.58 -12.50 15.02
CA LYS A 666 9.04 -12.62 14.91
C LYS A 666 9.68 -12.45 16.28
N LEU A 667 10.49 -13.42 16.69
CA LEU A 667 11.15 -13.49 18.00
C LEU A 667 12.65 -13.32 17.84
N PHE A 668 13.31 -12.79 18.88
CA PHE A 668 14.76 -12.71 18.89
C PHE A 668 15.38 -14.07 19.22
N ASN A 669 16.29 -14.51 18.34
CA ASN A 669 17.27 -15.54 18.60
C ASN A 669 18.55 -15.31 17.77
N ASN A 670 19.70 -15.59 18.37
CA ASN A 670 21.02 -15.49 17.74
C ASN A 670 21.82 -16.80 17.81
N SER A 671 21.27 -17.86 18.41
CA SER A 671 21.89 -19.17 18.60
C SER A 671 21.14 -20.28 17.84
N ASP A 672 21.70 -21.48 17.75
CA ASP A 672 20.97 -22.65 17.22
C ASP A 672 19.79 -23.08 18.13
N THR A 673 19.82 -22.61 19.38
CA THR A 673 18.89 -23.01 20.44
C THR A 673 18.05 -21.82 20.91
N PHE A 674 16.73 -21.92 20.75
CA PHE A 674 15.81 -20.92 21.29
C PHE A 674 15.49 -21.21 22.75
N GLN A 675 15.93 -20.34 23.66
CA GLN A 675 15.72 -20.48 25.09
C GLN A 675 14.45 -19.75 25.58
N ILE A 676 13.64 -20.45 26.37
CA ILE A 676 12.40 -19.93 26.96
C ILE A 676 12.14 -20.54 28.35
N ALA A 677 11.59 -19.77 29.28
CA ALA A 677 11.23 -20.26 30.61
C ALA A 677 9.89 -21.02 30.61
N THR A 678 9.67 -21.90 31.58
CA THR A 678 8.39 -22.62 31.76
C THR A 678 7.21 -21.67 31.97
N THR A 679 7.35 -20.68 32.86
CA THR A 679 6.32 -19.65 33.09
C THR A 679 6.01 -18.89 31.79
N GLU A 680 7.04 -18.54 31.02
CA GLU A 680 6.90 -17.85 29.74
C GLU A 680 6.14 -18.70 28.73
N MET A 681 6.48 -19.98 28.58
CA MET A 681 5.78 -20.90 27.67
C MET A 681 4.32 -21.13 28.10
N ASN A 682 4.06 -21.25 29.41
CA ASN A 682 2.72 -21.43 29.96
C ASN A 682 1.79 -20.25 29.62
N GLU A 683 2.33 -19.04 29.59
CA GLU A 683 1.62 -17.78 29.37
C GLU A 683 1.89 -17.14 27.99
N ALA A 684 2.48 -17.89 27.05
CA ALA A 684 3.01 -17.36 25.79
C ALA A 684 1.96 -16.82 24.80
N GLN A 685 0.67 -17.13 25.02
CA GLN A 685 -0.50 -16.79 24.18
C GLN A 685 -0.41 -17.18 22.68
N PHE A 686 0.57 -17.97 22.24
CA PHE A 686 0.69 -18.38 20.82
C PHE A 686 -0.58 -19.11 20.33
N ASP A 687 -1.13 -20.03 21.13
CA ASP A 687 -2.34 -20.78 20.78
C ASP A 687 -3.60 -19.93 20.73
N GLU A 688 -3.63 -18.84 21.49
CA GLU A 688 -4.78 -17.95 21.62
C GLU A 688 -4.80 -16.86 20.55
N ILE A 689 -3.64 -16.30 20.21
CA ILE A 689 -3.54 -15.08 19.39
C ILE A 689 -3.15 -15.37 17.94
N LEU A 690 -2.40 -16.45 17.67
CA LEU A 690 -2.02 -16.78 16.30
C LEU A 690 -3.21 -17.40 15.54
N ILE A 691 -3.54 -16.84 14.39
CA ILE A 691 -4.48 -17.42 13.43
C ILE A 691 -3.87 -18.71 12.90
N LYS A 692 -4.57 -19.84 13.04
CA LYS A 692 -4.08 -21.17 12.65
C LYS A 692 -4.34 -21.46 11.17
N GLN A 693 -3.93 -20.54 10.29
CA GLN A 693 -4.11 -20.67 8.84
C GLN A 693 -2.98 -21.49 8.23
N THR A 694 -3.35 -22.61 7.60
CA THR A 694 -2.42 -23.52 6.90
C THR A 694 -2.33 -23.28 5.39
N SER A 695 -3.30 -22.56 4.82
CA SER A 695 -3.34 -22.17 3.40
C SER A 695 -2.50 -20.93 3.11
N MET A 696 -2.02 -20.78 1.87
CA MET A 696 -1.21 -19.62 1.45
C MET A 696 -2.00 -18.30 1.51
N PRO A 697 -1.42 -17.20 2.04
CA PRO A 697 -0.19 -17.17 2.84
C PRO A 697 -0.41 -17.82 4.22
N ARG A 698 0.48 -18.74 4.60
CA ARG A 698 0.43 -19.46 5.88
C ARG A 698 0.83 -18.53 7.03
N SER A 699 0.24 -18.71 8.21
CA SER A 699 0.73 -18.05 9.43
C SER A 699 2.13 -18.52 9.83
N LYS A 700 2.92 -17.66 10.49
CA LYS A 700 4.33 -17.94 10.80
C LYS A 700 4.77 -17.38 12.15
N ILE A 701 5.63 -18.12 12.84
CA ILE A 701 6.48 -17.67 13.93
C ILE A 701 7.92 -17.80 13.44
N MET A 702 8.63 -16.68 13.36
CA MET A 702 9.97 -16.56 12.79
C MET A 702 10.99 -16.18 13.86
N PHE A 703 12.26 -16.42 13.60
CA PHE A 703 13.38 -16.04 14.46
C PHE A 703 14.31 -15.05 13.75
N SER A 704 14.98 -14.16 14.49
CA SER A 704 15.89 -13.17 13.90
C SER A 704 17.06 -13.75 13.13
N ASN A 705 17.55 -14.94 13.52
CA ASN A 705 18.57 -15.69 12.79
C ASN A 705 17.98 -16.72 11.79
N GLY A 706 16.69 -16.60 11.47
CA GLY A 706 16.02 -17.40 10.45
C GLY A 706 16.11 -18.90 10.73
N SER A 707 16.49 -19.67 9.72
CA SER A 707 16.62 -21.13 9.79
C SER A 707 17.77 -21.62 10.66
N ALA A 708 18.60 -20.76 11.26
CA ALA A 708 19.65 -21.20 12.18
C ALA A 708 19.06 -21.72 13.51
N THR A 709 17.88 -21.26 13.91
CA THR A 709 17.19 -21.79 15.09
C THR A 709 16.68 -23.21 14.82
N GLN A 710 17.19 -24.22 15.53
CA GLN A 710 16.89 -25.64 15.28
C GLN A 710 16.44 -26.39 16.55
N LYS A 711 16.83 -25.91 17.74
CA LYS A 711 16.53 -26.54 19.04
C LYS A 711 15.74 -25.59 19.95
N ILE A 712 15.11 -26.14 20.98
CA ILE A 712 14.41 -25.37 22.02
C ILE A 712 14.99 -25.76 23.38
N LYS A 713 15.36 -24.79 24.22
CA LYS A 713 15.71 -25.02 25.63
C LYS A 713 14.63 -24.46 26.55
N ILE A 714 14.01 -25.32 27.36
CA ILE A 714 12.95 -24.92 28.31
C ILE A 714 13.50 -24.96 29.74
N ILE A 715 13.54 -23.80 30.40
CA ILE A 715 14.13 -23.66 31.74
C ILE A 715 13.03 -23.52 32.80
N PRO A 716 12.96 -24.43 33.79
CA PRO A 716 12.08 -24.29 34.94
C PRO A 716 12.31 -22.99 35.71
N THR A 717 11.23 -22.41 36.25
CA THR A 717 11.30 -21.30 37.21
C THR A 717 10.89 -21.81 38.59
N SER A 718 11.20 -21.04 39.64
CA SER A 718 10.81 -21.39 41.01
C SER A 718 9.30 -21.61 41.18
N ASN A 719 8.49 -20.93 40.36
CA ASN A 719 7.03 -20.96 40.45
C ASN A 719 6.41 -21.99 39.49
N ASP A 720 7.12 -22.36 38.41
CA ASP A 720 6.64 -23.31 37.40
C ASP A 720 7.71 -24.35 37.06
N ASN A 721 7.68 -25.49 37.74
CA ASN A 721 8.63 -26.58 37.48
C ASN A 721 8.23 -27.51 36.32
N THR A 722 7.10 -27.23 35.64
CA THR A 722 6.59 -28.03 34.51
C THR A 722 5.72 -27.20 33.57
N LEU A 723 5.38 -27.73 32.39
CA LEU A 723 4.44 -27.10 31.47
C LEU A 723 2.99 -27.47 31.80
N SER A 724 2.11 -26.48 31.80
CA SER A 724 0.67 -26.65 31.92
C SER A 724 0.05 -27.12 30.59
N SER A 725 -1.24 -27.43 30.58
CA SER A 725 -1.97 -27.73 29.34
C SER A 725 -1.93 -26.55 28.35
N SER A 726 -1.92 -25.30 28.85
CA SER A 726 -1.72 -24.09 28.04
C SER A 726 -0.31 -24.06 27.45
N GLY A 727 0.72 -24.31 28.28
CA GLY A 727 2.11 -24.35 27.83
C GLY A 727 2.36 -25.40 26.74
N LEU A 728 1.76 -26.58 26.85
CA LEU A 728 1.85 -27.63 25.83
C LEU A 728 1.18 -27.23 24.50
N ARG A 729 0.06 -26.50 24.54
CA ARG A 729 -0.59 -25.97 23.33
C ARG A 729 0.26 -24.87 22.69
N ASN A 730 0.79 -23.95 23.50
CA ASN A 730 1.68 -22.89 23.01
C ASN A 730 2.93 -23.47 22.34
N LEU A 731 3.58 -24.46 22.97
CA LEU A 731 4.72 -25.17 22.38
C LEU A 731 4.34 -25.86 21.08
N SER A 732 3.18 -26.53 21.02
CA SER A 732 2.71 -27.19 19.80
C SER A 732 2.50 -26.19 18.66
N VAL A 733 1.89 -25.02 18.95
CA VAL A 733 1.68 -23.95 17.96
C VAL A 733 3.01 -23.33 17.55
N LEU A 734 3.94 -23.09 18.48
CA LEU A 734 5.29 -22.65 18.16
C LEU A 734 5.96 -23.59 17.16
N MET A 735 5.96 -24.90 17.44
CA MET A 735 6.57 -25.88 16.54
C MET A 735 5.86 -25.94 15.18
N GLN A 736 4.52 -26.00 15.19
CA GLN A 736 3.73 -26.11 13.97
C GLN A 736 3.89 -24.90 13.05
N PHE A 737 4.04 -23.69 13.60
CA PHE A 737 4.07 -22.45 12.81
C PHE A 737 5.47 -21.82 12.71
N SER A 738 6.52 -22.51 13.16
CA SER A 738 7.93 -22.06 13.16
C SER A 738 8.60 -21.83 11.79
N ASP A 739 7.84 -21.59 10.73
CA ASP A 739 8.32 -21.43 9.33
C ASP A 739 9.30 -22.52 8.85
N GLY A 740 9.15 -23.75 9.37
CA GLY A 740 9.98 -24.90 9.00
C GLY A 740 11.18 -25.15 9.92
N ASN A 741 11.43 -24.29 10.92
CA ASN A 741 12.51 -24.48 11.88
C ASN A 741 12.32 -25.71 12.79
N PHE A 742 11.07 -26.04 13.14
CA PHE A 742 10.78 -27.11 14.09
C PHE A 742 9.83 -28.17 13.54
N SER A 743 9.96 -29.39 14.07
CA SER A 743 9.00 -30.48 13.92
C SER A 743 8.82 -31.20 15.25
N LYS A 744 7.58 -31.62 15.54
CA LYS A 744 7.26 -32.27 16.83
C LYS A 744 8.14 -33.50 17.12
N SER A 745 8.49 -34.26 16.08
CA SER A 745 9.22 -35.53 16.21
C SER A 745 10.73 -35.41 16.10
N SER A 746 11.27 -34.38 15.42
CA SER A 746 12.71 -34.25 15.17
C SER A 746 13.39 -33.16 15.99
N THR A 747 12.66 -32.11 16.40
CA THR A 747 13.25 -31.01 17.16
C THR A 747 13.59 -31.45 18.56
N GLU A 748 14.85 -31.26 18.95
CA GLU A 748 15.31 -31.51 20.30
C GLU A 748 14.81 -30.42 21.25
N ILE A 749 14.13 -30.85 22.32
CA ILE A 749 13.79 -30.00 23.46
C ILE A 749 14.74 -30.33 24.62
N ILE A 750 15.62 -29.37 24.91
CA ILE A 750 16.62 -29.47 25.97
C ILE A 750 16.01 -28.95 27.27
N VAL A 751 16.19 -29.71 28.36
CA VAL A 751 15.83 -29.29 29.72
C VAL A 751 17.03 -29.40 30.65
N PRO A 752 17.18 -28.51 31.65
CA PRO A 752 18.30 -28.58 32.59
C PRO A 752 18.35 -29.93 33.32
N GLU A 753 19.56 -30.38 33.63
CA GLU A 753 19.77 -31.62 34.39
C GLU A 753 18.96 -31.62 35.71
N GLY A 754 18.39 -32.77 36.07
CA GLY A 754 17.55 -32.92 37.26
C GLY A 754 16.10 -32.44 37.11
N SER A 755 15.72 -31.80 35.99
CA SER A 755 14.34 -31.34 35.71
C SER A 755 13.38 -32.48 35.31
N HIS A 756 13.32 -33.55 36.09
CA HIS A 756 12.59 -34.79 35.77
C HIS A 756 11.10 -34.56 35.48
N SER A 757 10.42 -33.70 36.26
CA SER A 757 8.99 -33.41 36.08
C SER A 757 8.70 -32.77 34.72
N LEU A 758 9.53 -31.80 34.31
CA LEU A 758 9.40 -31.14 33.00
C LEU A 758 9.69 -32.13 31.86
N LEU A 759 10.77 -32.91 31.99
CA LEU A 759 11.14 -33.92 31.00
C LEU A 759 10.02 -34.94 30.77
N ASN A 760 9.44 -35.47 31.85
CA ASN A 760 8.36 -36.44 31.80
C ASN A 760 7.10 -35.83 31.15
N THR A 761 6.73 -34.60 31.50
CA THR A 761 5.59 -33.90 30.87
C THR A 761 5.77 -33.74 29.36
N LEU A 762 6.96 -33.37 28.90
CA LEU A 762 7.27 -33.20 27.49
C LEU A 762 7.23 -34.54 26.73
N ARG A 763 7.88 -35.58 27.26
CA ARG A 763 7.91 -36.92 26.65
C ARG A 763 6.53 -37.55 26.58
N ASN A 764 5.74 -37.47 27.66
CA ASN A 764 4.38 -37.99 27.70
C ASN A 764 3.45 -37.26 26.71
N SER A 765 3.79 -36.02 26.33
CA SER A 765 3.06 -35.24 25.32
C SER A 765 3.55 -35.50 23.87
N GLY A 766 4.52 -36.41 23.71
CA GLY A 766 5.06 -36.84 22.42
C GLY A 766 6.12 -35.91 21.83
N PHE A 767 6.80 -35.12 22.65
CA PHE A 767 7.94 -34.29 22.21
C PHE A 767 9.26 -35.03 22.38
N ASN A 768 10.21 -34.79 21.47
CA ASN A 768 11.59 -35.29 21.58
C ASN A 768 12.37 -34.46 22.60
N ALA A 769 12.26 -34.81 23.89
CA ALA A 769 12.92 -34.10 24.98
C ALA A 769 14.04 -34.92 25.65
N ARG A 770 15.15 -34.24 25.98
CA ARG A 770 16.31 -34.82 26.67
C ARG A 770 16.90 -33.82 27.67
N PHE A 771 17.69 -34.34 28.62
CA PHE A 771 18.50 -33.48 29.47
C PHE A 771 19.59 -32.79 28.64
N GLU A 772 19.99 -31.62 29.12
CA GLU A 772 21.18 -30.90 28.69
C GLU A 772 22.44 -31.76 28.81
N SER A 773 23.28 -31.72 27.79
CA SER A 773 24.61 -32.37 27.75
C SER A 773 25.73 -31.33 27.71
N GLU A 774 26.97 -31.75 27.95
CA GLU A 774 28.14 -30.86 27.89
C GLU A 774 28.26 -30.10 26.55
N ASP A 775 27.90 -30.74 25.44
CA ASP A 775 27.91 -30.12 24.10
C ASP A 775 26.90 -28.96 23.95
N ASP A 776 25.84 -28.92 24.77
CA ASP A 776 24.85 -27.83 24.73
C ASP A 776 25.31 -26.61 25.55
N LEU A 777 26.36 -26.75 26.37
CA LEU A 777 26.91 -25.67 27.19
C LEU A 777 27.91 -24.79 26.42
N TYR A 778 28.36 -25.24 25.24
CA TYR A 778 29.30 -24.52 24.39
C TYR A 778 28.58 -23.88 23.20
N GLU A 779 28.33 -22.57 23.26
CA GLU A 779 27.94 -21.81 22.07
C GLU A 779 29.19 -21.58 21.18
N PRO A 780 29.18 -21.96 19.89
CA PRO A 780 30.25 -21.58 18.98
C PRO A 780 30.22 -20.05 18.80
N TYR A 781 31.34 -19.40 19.12
CA TYR A 781 31.58 -17.95 18.94
C TYR A 781 31.48 -17.50 17.48
#